data_AF-A0A945X1J4-F1
#
_entry.id   AF-A0A945X1J4-F1
#
_cell.length_a   1.000
_cell.length_b   1.000
_cell.length_c   1.000
_cell.angle_alpha   90.00
_cell.angle_beta   90.00
_cell.angle_gamma   90.00
#
_symmetry.space_group_name_H-M   'P 1'
#
loop_
_entity.id
_entity.type
_entity.pdbx_description
1 polymer ?
#
loop_
_entity_poly.entity_id
_entity_poly.type
_entity_poly.pdbx_seq_one_letter_code
_entity_poly.pdbx_strand_id
1 'polypeptide(L)'
;MAFGKLRVAGMTVTALLAILADSVGATAKDREGQWVRDTLVVVSTGRDALGGGVPGSWFAHSRAGMAVSRERAFNGKSSLKIQLKHGLGGCRRIVTVPGGEFRMLLSCRIFVPKGQSFKEMPSVHIWRGAHDVVARAEPIARHGEWVESVLEMDRPTGKLLYFGVSAESADGKQVAYYVDHFILGDKTKPLNWLANPDFDQDAGDKRPRLLADFNPDLLNVWTASDLNKDGLLHGHGVRVASWGKVEYDACIDWDKRLEEFKKTSAKRDIEGQPQIREGLPPFKNSMCHHSPVWHAYQKSGLLRIIGENDALGQDNLCCPSFRSGKDTCYCEYCQGDFREHLERSFTEEQLKRLLPCPVDEFSIAEHIKRIRPTHPAFKILDDSIAREFVRAQYVAEKGFIADIAASIHKDAAEQNRVVPFFGNQGAAWGGNRFPVFSVITSEVVDAQCLEDFLLEPYSRSSRTAWSVLQYKLMRAVSFGRKPVWPLLDTGTFKKWPTGAELFPARALSQGAVPLLMWSPNAWPDEATYQAHAGYARFLNANRALFLNRQPVARVALVYSVPTCFWRHFHTYWIYWRAGSNHGKWIGQVARVLEDAHIPYEPVVFGHPDLLDDEEQLASLDRYDVLVLTDVDCVSDRQAEAVRRFKKRGGRVVVIGEFGSRNEDFISRAKRLMPPGLPTSVLEDFRNLKTSPGTVRAARTALCEAIQRPRAVIETNAPRTLSMAFWRDAAGRRLSLHMVNSSVDLEHHAFRPTTGVEVSLRLPERFDFNRIRLISPDSPPADLAFKRQGETISFRVPSVRCYTIAVLTTDNELTAANLIATARRNRDRAHVAGRSGSALEGDSRDPLAEAERLYQAGRYADAEKQASTAVQASATILRKANDQ
;
A
#
# COMPACT_ATOMS: atom_id res chain seq x y z
N MET A 1 0.01 53.53 -29.86
CA MET A 1 -0.72 53.51 -31.14
C MET A 1 -0.71 52.09 -31.68
N ALA A 2 -1.88 51.59 -32.09
CA ALA A 2 -2.17 50.34 -32.79
C ALA A 2 -1.68 48.99 -32.17
N PHE A 3 -2.44 48.46 -31.20
CA PHE A 3 -2.49 47.01 -30.94
C PHE A 3 -3.56 46.38 -31.85
N GLY A 4 -3.10 45.65 -32.87
CA GLY A 4 -3.92 44.84 -33.77
C GLY A 4 -4.00 43.38 -33.30
N LYS A 5 -5.22 42.85 -33.34
CA LYS A 5 -5.66 41.51 -32.93
C LYS A 5 -4.86 40.36 -33.58
N LEU A 6 -4.41 39.40 -32.76
CA LEU A 6 -4.37 37.98 -33.14
C LEU A 6 -5.12 37.15 -32.09
N ARG A 7 -6.28 36.64 -32.49
CA ARG A 7 -7.03 35.59 -31.77
C ARG A 7 -6.42 34.24 -32.17
N VAL A 8 -5.72 33.58 -31.24
CA VAL A 8 -5.50 32.13 -31.27
C VAL A 8 -6.26 31.53 -30.10
N ALA A 9 -7.04 30.50 -30.40
CA ALA A 9 -7.98 29.87 -29.50
C ALA A 9 -7.30 29.09 -28.37
N GLY A 10 -7.74 29.34 -27.12
CA GLY A 10 -8.10 28.24 -26.22
C GLY A 10 -7.03 27.61 -25.32
N MET A 11 -5.88 28.24 -25.07
CA MET A 11 -5.04 27.90 -23.91
C MET A 11 -4.68 29.19 -23.17
N THR A 12 -5.07 29.30 -21.90
CA THR A 12 -4.63 30.38 -21.03
C THR A 12 -3.12 30.27 -20.83
N VAL A 13 -2.42 31.41 -20.92
CA VAL A 13 -0.96 31.53 -20.70
C VAL A 13 -0.53 30.88 -19.37
N THR A 14 -1.43 30.82 -18.39
CA THR A 14 -1.27 30.14 -17.09
C THR A 14 -1.07 28.62 -17.20
N ALA A 15 -1.73 27.92 -18.15
CA ALA A 15 -1.57 26.48 -18.34
C ALA A 15 -0.26 26.13 -19.04
N LEU A 16 0.22 27.02 -19.93
CA LEU A 16 1.55 26.88 -20.54
C LEU A 16 2.66 27.17 -19.52
N LEU A 17 2.43 28.13 -18.61
CA LEU A 17 3.33 28.44 -17.50
C LEU A 17 3.40 27.33 -16.44
N ALA A 18 2.32 26.59 -16.18
CA ALA A 18 2.36 25.42 -15.28
C ALA A 18 3.20 24.28 -15.86
N ILE A 19 3.08 24.01 -17.17
CA ILE A 19 3.88 22.98 -17.86
C ILE A 19 5.36 23.40 -17.97
N LEU A 20 5.64 24.70 -18.13
CA LEU A 20 7.01 25.22 -18.17
C LEU A 20 7.63 25.35 -16.76
N ALA A 21 6.86 25.69 -15.73
CA ALA A 21 7.31 25.76 -14.34
C ALA A 21 7.71 24.37 -13.78
N ASP A 22 7.00 23.30 -14.17
CA ASP A 22 7.38 21.93 -13.83
C ASP A 22 8.73 21.49 -14.46
N SER A 23 9.17 22.18 -15.51
CA SER A 23 10.42 21.84 -16.22
C SER A 23 11.62 22.71 -15.85
N VAL A 24 11.40 23.87 -15.21
CA VAL A 24 12.46 24.82 -14.85
C VAL A 24 12.13 25.49 -13.51
N GLY A 25 12.54 24.84 -12.42
CA GLY A 25 12.62 25.46 -11.09
C GLY A 25 11.58 25.02 -10.06
N ALA A 26 11.54 23.73 -9.73
CA ALA A 26 10.89 23.26 -8.50
C ALA A 26 11.49 23.96 -7.27
N THR A 27 10.66 24.55 -6.42
CA THR A 27 11.11 25.13 -5.15
C THR A 27 11.70 24.04 -4.24
N ALA A 28 12.48 24.41 -3.21
CA ALA A 28 13.01 23.42 -2.25
C ALA A 28 11.89 22.56 -1.62
N LYS A 29 10.70 23.14 -1.40
CA LYS A 29 9.49 22.43 -0.93
C LYS A 29 8.91 21.46 -1.97
N ASP A 30 8.91 21.81 -3.25
CA ASP A 30 8.46 20.91 -4.32
C ASP A 30 9.37 19.68 -4.46
N ARG A 31 10.68 19.88 -4.25
CA ARG A 31 11.69 18.80 -4.25
C ARG A 31 11.54 17.87 -3.04
N GLU A 32 11.16 18.38 -1.88
CA GLU A 32 10.91 17.58 -0.67
C GLU A 32 9.67 16.68 -0.76
N GLY A 33 8.69 16.97 -1.63
CA GLY A 33 7.57 16.06 -1.90
C GLY A 33 7.85 15.06 -3.03
N GLN A 34 8.81 15.38 -3.90
CA GLN A 34 9.11 14.60 -5.11
C GLN A 34 9.66 13.20 -4.81
N TRP A 35 10.41 13.02 -3.71
CA TRP A 35 10.99 11.72 -3.36
C TRP A 35 9.94 10.63 -3.19
N VAL A 36 8.71 10.99 -2.76
CA VAL A 36 7.60 10.03 -2.60
C VAL A 36 7.24 9.39 -3.94
N ARG A 37 7.20 10.21 -5.01
CA ARG A 37 6.94 9.72 -6.38
C ARG A 37 8.13 8.97 -6.97
N ASP A 38 9.34 9.34 -6.57
CA ASP A 38 10.58 8.75 -7.07
C ASP A 38 11.02 7.49 -6.31
N THR A 39 10.30 7.11 -5.24
CA THR A 39 10.51 5.90 -4.45
C THR A 39 10.08 4.66 -5.23
N LEU A 40 11.02 3.73 -5.48
CA LEU A 40 10.79 2.49 -6.22
C LEU A 40 11.15 1.23 -5.42
N VAL A 41 12.15 1.30 -4.56
CA VAL A 41 12.57 0.14 -3.75
C VAL A 41 12.05 0.33 -2.32
N VAL A 42 10.81 -0.09 -2.10
CA VAL A 42 10.18 -0.09 -0.77
C VAL A 42 10.32 -1.48 -0.17
N VAL A 43 10.91 -1.57 1.01
CA VAL A 43 11.14 -2.85 1.68
C VAL A 43 10.34 -2.95 2.96
N SER A 44 9.66 -4.08 3.13
CA SER A 44 8.99 -4.50 4.36
C SER A 44 9.89 -5.52 5.07
N THR A 45 10.26 -5.23 6.31
CA THR A 45 11.13 -6.09 7.12
C THR A 45 10.39 -6.82 8.25
N GLY A 46 10.80 -8.06 8.52
CA GLY A 46 10.49 -8.70 9.79
C GLY A 46 11.21 -8.06 10.99
N ARG A 47 10.75 -8.37 12.20
CA ARG A 47 11.38 -7.93 13.47
C ARG A 47 12.78 -8.53 13.70
N ASP A 48 13.11 -9.57 12.95
CA ASP A 48 14.37 -10.32 13.00
C ASP A 48 15.54 -9.59 12.33
N ALA A 49 15.33 -8.35 11.83
CA ALA A 49 16.34 -7.62 11.08
C ALA A 49 17.61 -7.25 11.84
N LEU A 50 17.49 -7.03 13.15
CA LEU A 50 18.61 -6.65 14.01
C LEU A 50 19.44 -7.85 14.48
N GLY A 51 19.05 -9.08 14.12
CA GLY A 51 19.50 -10.27 14.82
C GLY A 51 18.83 -10.38 16.19
N GLY A 52 18.63 -11.62 16.64
CA GLY A 52 17.99 -11.91 17.91
C GLY A 52 16.48 -12.18 17.84
N GLY A 53 16.04 -13.24 18.52
CA GLY A 53 14.68 -13.76 18.48
C GLY A 53 13.66 -12.98 19.33
N VAL A 54 14.07 -11.98 20.13
CA VAL A 54 13.16 -11.22 21.00
C VAL A 54 13.58 -9.74 21.10
N PRO A 55 12.92 -8.80 20.39
CA PRO A 55 13.08 -7.38 20.69
C PRO A 55 12.57 -7.08 22.11
N GLY A 56 13.38 -6.40 22.91
CA GLY A 56 13.02 -5.89 24.22
C GLY A 56 12.74 -4.39 24.16
N SER A 57 11.78 -3.92 24.94
CA SER A 57 11.59 -2.49 25.17
C SER A 57 11.18 -2.30 26.60
N TRP A 58 11.90 -1.45 27.33
CA TRP A 58 11.55 -1.11 28.69
C TRP A 58 10.77 0.20 28.71
N PHE A 59 9.60 0.13 29.32
CA PHE A 59 8.77 1.25 29.76
C PHE A 59 8.75 1.22 31.28
N ALA A 60 8.38 2.33 31.92
CA ALA A 60 8.19 2.43 33.37
C ALA A 60 7.37 1.28 34.00
N HIS A 61 6.63 0.51 33.19
CA HIS A 61 5.80 -0.62 33.62
C HIS A 61 6.00 -1.95 32.86
N SER A 62 6.96 -2.10 31.93
CA SER A 62 7.15 -3.36 31.19
C SER A 62 8.35 -4.18 31.69
N ARG A 63 8.12 -5.47 32.01
CA ARG A 63 9.18 -6.45 32.24
C ARG A 63 9.18 -7.44 31.07
N ALA A 64 10.32 -7.64 30.40
CA ALA A 64 10.46 -8.77 29.49
C ALA A 64 10.64 -10.04 30.33
N GLY A 65 9.67 -10.94 30.32
CA GLY A 65 9.64 -12.10 31.20
C GLY A 65 9.29 -13.41 30.49
N MET A 66 10.18 -14.39 30.61
CA MET A 66 9.95 -15.80 30.31
C MET A 66 9.42 -16.46 31.59
N ALA A 67 8.20 -16.96 31.62
CA ALA A 67 7.61 -17.66 32.77
C ALA A 67 8.00 -19.15 32.79
N VAL A 68 8.09 -19.76 33.97
CA VAL A 68 8.49 -21.16 34.14
C VAL A 68 7.68 -21.81 35.26
N SER A 69 6.75 -22.71 34.96
CA SER A 69 5.87 -23.38 35.94
C SER A 69 6.25 -24.84 36.18
N ARG A 70 6.04 -25.36 37.39
CA ARG A 70 6.18 -26.79 37.72
C ARG A 70 4.80 -27.45 37.69
N GLU A 71 4.60 -28.42 36.81
CA GLU A 71 3.42 -29.30 36.81
C GLU A 71 3.87 -30.75 36.93
N ARG A 72 3.10 -31.61 37.62
CA ARG A 72 3.36 -33.06 37.64
C ARG A 72 3.12 -33.58 36.22
N ALA A 73 4.16 -34.08 35.55
CA ALA A 73 3.94 -34.85 34.34
C ALA A 73 3.13 -36.12 34.68
N PHE A 74 2.30 -36.57 33.73
CA PHE A 74 1.45 -37.78 33.86
C PHE A 74 2.23 -39.07 34.21
N ASN A 75 3.56 -39.04 34.23
CA ASN A 75 4.46 -40.16 34.54
C ASN A 75 5.18 -40.04 35.92
N GLY A 76 4.78 -39.11 36.79
CA GLY A 76 5.30 -39.01 38.16
C GLY A 76 6.70 -38.40 38.32
N LYS A 77 7.40 -38.04 37.23
CA LYS A 77 8.66 -37.27 37.30
C LYS A 77 8.38 -35.76 37.21
N SER A 78 9.09 -34.97 38.02
CA SER A 78 8.95 -33.51 38.03
C SER A 78 9.54 -32.89 36.75
N SER A 79 8.69 -32.38 35.86
CA SER A 79 9.12 -31.61 34.69
C SER A 79 8.99 -30.11 34.94
N LEU A 80 9.97 -29.33 34.48
CA LEU A 80 9.87 -27.87 34.42
C LEU A 80 9.14 -27.50 33.11
N LYS A 81 8.27 -26.49 33.09
CA LYS A 81 7.61 -25.97 31.87
C LYS A 81 8.05 -24.53 31.68
N ILE A 82 8.53 -24.15 30.50
CA ILE A 82 9.01 -22.80 30.18
C ILE A 82 8.02 -22.14 29.22
N GLN A 83 7.26 -21.15 29.68
CA GLN A 83 6.32 -20.34 28.92
C GLN A 83 6.93 -18.95 28.63
N LEU A 84 7.26 -18.65 27.38
CA LEU A 84 7.56 -17.27 26.96
C LEU A 84 6.29 -16.42 27.11
N LYS A 85 6.29 -15.40 27.98
CA LYS A 85 5.23 -14.38 28.04
C LYS A 85 5.70 -13.17 27.23
N HIS A 86 4.98 -12.86 26.16
CA HIS A 86 5.24 -11.70 25.33
C HIS A 86 4.34 -10.53 25.71
N GLY A 87 4.92 -9.33 25.79
CA GLY A 87 4.38 -8.20 25.05
C GLY A 87 4.68 -8.42 23.56
N LEU A 88 3.70 -8.98 22.84
CA LEU A 88 3.58 -9.12 21.37
C LEU A 88 4.70 -9.86 20.58
N GLY A 89 4.54 -11.18 20.35
CA GLY A 89 5.00 -11.91 19.14
C GLY A 89 6.13 -12.96 19.25
N GLY A 90 5.81 -14.24 19.57
CA GLY A 90 6.75 -15.37 19.47
C GLY A 90 6.36 -16.65 20.23
N CYS A 91 6.86 -17.82 19.82
CA CYS A 91 6.32 -19.20 19.99
C CYS A 91 6.17 -19.79 21.43
N ARG A 92 5.24 -20.75 21.61
CA ARG A 92 5.06 -21.59 22.82
C ARG A 92 5.95 -22.83 22.74
N ARG A 93 6.75 -23.12 23.78
CA ARG A 93 7.40 -24.44 23.95
C ARG A 93 7.18 -25.00 25.36
N ILE A 94 7.33 -26.29 25.50
CA ILE A 94 7.41 -26.99 26.79
C ILE A 94 8.78 -27.68 26.78
N VAL A 95 9.65 -27.32 27.73
CA VAL A 95 11.01 -27.87 27.82
C VAL A 95 11.15 -28.56 29.16
N THR A 96 11.27 -29.90 29.15
CA THR A 96 11.49 -30.67 30.38
C THR A 96 12.96 -30.58 30.78
N VAL A 97 13.24 -29.85 31.85
CA VAL A 97 14.57 -29.82 32.48
C VAL A 97 14.80 -31.10 33.31
N PRO A 98 15.98 -31.75 33.24
CA PRO A 98 16.29 -32.94 34.03
C PRO A 98 16.07 -32.76 35.54
N GLY A 99 15.74 -33.82 36.26
CA GLY A 99 15.78 -33.85 37.73
C GLY A 99 17.21 -34.04 38.25
N GLY A 100 17.53 -33.52 39.43
CA GLY A 100 18.85 -33.63 40.08
C GLY A 100 19.42 -32.30 40.58
N GLU A 101 20.53 -32.37 41.32
CA GLU A 101 21.36 -31.22 41.70
C GLU A 101 22.31 -30.88 40.55
N PHE A 102 22.16 -29.69 39.99
CA PHE A 102 23.06 -29.15 38.97
C PHE A 102 23.00 -27.62 39.03
N ARG A 103 24.03 -26.98 38.47
CA ARG A 103 24.06 -25.51 38.31
C ARG A 103 23.42 -25.11 36.99
N MET A 104 22.38 -24.30 37.09
CA MET A 104 21.74 -23.66 35.96
C MET A 104 22.61 -22.51 35.47
N LEU A 105 22.91 -22.52 34.18
CA LEU A 105 23.48 -21.40 33.45
C LEU A 105 22.37 -20.81 32.59
N LEU A 106 21.96 -19.58 32.90
CA LEU A 106 21.15 -18.77 31.99
C LEU A 106 22.04 -17.68 31.41
N SER A 107 22.21 -17.65 30.10
CA SER A 107 22.82 -16.51 29.43
C SER A 107 21.93 -15.97 28.32
N CYS A 108 22.11 -14.69 28.00
CA CYS A 108 21.64 -14.12 26.75
C CYS A 108 22.59 -13.03 26.28
N ARG A 109 22.67 -12.80 24.97
CA ARG A 109 23.35 -11.62 24.44
C ARG A 109 22.37 -10.47 24.35
N ILE A 110 22.78 -9.30 24.81
CA ILE A 110 21.97 -8.08 24.85
C ILE A 110 22.68 -6.99 24.06
N PHE A 111 21.98 -6.33 23.15
CA PHE A 111 22.45 -5.13 22.47
C PHE A 111 21.66 -3.92 22.95
N VAL A 112 22.37 -2.87 23.35
CA VAL A 112 21.76 -1.59 23.70
C VAL A 112 22.14 -0.56 22.65
N PRO A 113 21.19 0.05 21.92
CA PRO A 113 21.50 1.13 20.99
C PRO A 113 22.28 2.27 21.64
N LYS A 114 23.09 2.97 20.85
CA LYS A 114 23.73 4.21 21.30
C LYS A 114 22.66 5.26 21.65
N GLY A 115 22.97 6.13 22.61
CA GLY A 115 22.09 7.24 23.02
C GLY A 115 20.92 6.87 23.95
N GLN A 116 20.78 5.60 24.35
CA GLN A 116 19.77 5.19 25.33
C GLN A 116 20.23 5.55 26.74
N SER A 117 19.33 6.08 27.58
CA SER A 117 19.66 6.48 28.95
C SER A 117 18.95 5.58 29.96
N PHE A 118 19.70 4.66 30.56
CA PHE A 118 19.19 3.75 31.58
C PHE A 118 19.60 4.22 32.98
N LYS A 119 18.68 4.13 33.94
CA LYS A 119 18.96 4.13 35.37
C LYS A 119 19.61 2.82 35.79
N GLU A 120 19.10 1.70 35.26
CA GLU A 120 19.68 0.36 35.42
C GLU A 120 19.85 -0.25 34.02
N MET A 121 21.10 -0.48 33.63
CA MET A 121 21.40 -1.09 32.33
C MET A 121 20.83 -2.52 32.26
N PRO A 122 20.47 -2.99 31.06
CA PRO A 122 19.88 -4.31 30.90
C PRO A 122 20.73 -5.45 31.50
N SER A 123 20.11 -6.36 32.25
CA SER A 123 20.72 -7.61 32.72
C SER A 123 19.73 -8.76 32.77
N VAL A 124 20.25 -9.98 32.72
CA VAL A 124 19.46 -11.19 32.93
C VAL A 124 19.01 -11.29 34.39
N HIS A 125 17.72 -11.45 34.62
CA HIS A 125 17.09 -11.58 35.93
C HIS A 125 16.28 -12.87 36.02
N ILE A 126 16.12 -13.35 37.25
CA ILE A 126 15.25 -14.47 37.60
C ILE A 126 14.32 -14.04 38.71
N TRP A 127 13.02 -14.23 38.53
CA TRP A 127 11.98 -13.90 39.50
C TRP A 127 11.26 -15.14 40.03
N ARG A 128 10.65 -15.03 41.21
CA ARG A 128 9.69 -15.96 41.80
C ARG A 128 8.34 -15.24 41.86
N GLY A 129 7.36 -15.70 41.08
CA GLY A 129 6.17 -14.86 40.86
C GLY A 129 6.51 -13.58 40.06
N ALA A 130 5.59 -12.61 40.03
CA ALA A 130 5.74 -11.42 39.17
C ALA A 130 6.71 -10.36 39.72
N HIS A 131 7.03 -10.39 41.02
CA HIS A 131 7.67 -9.25 41.70
C HIS A 131 8.96 -9.58 42.47
N ASP A 132 9.18 -10.81 42.90
CA ASP A 132 10.32 -11.19 43.76
C ASP A 132 11.53 -11.61 42.92
N VAL A 133 12.61 -10.81 42.90
CA VAL A 133 13.85 -11.13 42.17
C VAL A 133 14.67 -12.13 43.01
N VAL A 134 14.84 -13.33 42.48
CA VAL A 134 15.62 -14.41 43.13
C VAL A 134 17.11 -14.28 42.83
N ALA A 135 17.45 -13.77 41.65
CA ALA A 135 18.83 -13.55 41.23
C ALA A 135 18.90 -12.63 40.02
N ARG A 136 20.05 -11.98 39.84
CA ARG A 136 20.34 -11.08 38.71
C ARG A 136 21.79 -11.21 38.29
N ALA A 137 22.05 -11.10 36.99
CA ALA A 137 23.38 -10.93 36.42
C ALA A 137 23.85 -9.48 36.61
N GLU A 138 25.14 -9.27 36.37
CA GLU A 138 25.67 -7.91 36.25
C GLU A 138 25.04 -7.17 35.05
N PRO A 139 24.68 -5.87 35.23
CA PRO A 139 24.25 -4.99 34.14
C PRO A 139 25.29 -4.92 33.01
N ILE A 140 24.82 -4.92 31.77
CA ILE A 140 25.74 -4.74 30.64
C ILE A 140 26.37 -3.34 30.66
N ALA A 141 27.65 -3.27 30.33
CA ALA A 141 28.44 -2.04 30.48
C ALA A 141 28.59 -1.23 29.18
N ARG A 142 28.02 -1.68 28.04
CA ARG A 142 28.32 -1.11 26.72
C ARG A 142 27.07 -0.84 25.87
N HIS A 143 27.19 0.17 25.01
CA HIS A 143 26.22 0.53 23.99
C HIS A 143 26.79 0.26 22.59
N GLY A 144 25.92 -0.02 21.62
CA GLY A 144 26.28 -0.22 20.22
C GLY A 144 26.98 -1.54 19.93
N GLU A 145 27.03 -2.47 20.90
CA GLU A 145 27.65 -3.79 20.76
C GLU A 145 26.78 -4.85 21.44
N TRP A 146 26.85 -6.08 20.94
CA TRP A 146 26.22 -7.24 21.57
C TRP A 146 27.07 -7.73 22.75
N VAL A 147 26.53 -7.66 23.96
CA VAL A 147 27.20 -8.06 25.21
C VAL A 147 26.53 -9.29 25.79
N GLU A 148 27.32 -10.30 26.19
CA GLU A 148 26.77 -11.45 26.90
C GLU A 148 26.46 -11.11 28.36
N SER A 149 25.23 -11.39 28.80
CA SER A 149 24.81 -11.33 30.20
C SER A 149 24.57 -12.75 30.68
N VAL A 150 25.31 -13.16 31.71
CA VAL A 150 25.37 -14.53 32.20
C VAL A 150 24.94 -14.56 33.67
N LEU A 151 24.03 -15.46 34.00
CA LEU A 151 23.56 -15.72 35.34
C LEU A 151 23.76 -17.20 35.67
N GLU A 152 24.65 -17.47 36.63
CA GLU A 152 24.85 -18.79 37.19
C GLU A 152 24.14 -18.92 38.53
N MET A 153 23.47 -20.05 38.75
CA MET A 153 22.87 -20.37 40.04
C MET A 153 22.69 -21.86 40.26
N ASP A 154 22.55 -22.25 41.52
CA ASP A 154 22.00 -23.55 41.86
C ASP A 154 20.51 -23.58 41.49
N ARG A 155 20.00 -24.75 41.08
CA ARG A 155 18.60 -24.90 40.69
C ARG A 155 17.67 -24.38 41.79
N PRO A 156 16.83 -23.36 41.55
CA PRO A 156 15.96 -22.82 42.59
C PRO A 156 14.86 -23.80 42.99
N THR A 157 14.55 -23.87 44.28
CA THR A 157 13.38 -24.58 44.80
C THR A 157 12.15 -23.66 44.75
N GLY A 158 11.09 -24.07 44.04
CA GLY A 158 9.88 -23.24 43.86
C GLY A 158 8.89 -23.80 42.82
N LYS A 159 7.65 -23.27 42.79
CA LYS A 159 6.56 -23.70 41.88
C LYS A 159 6.53 -22.93 40.55
N LEU A 160 6.96 -21.68 40.52
CA LEU A 160 6.92 -20.82 39.34
C LEU A 160 8.09 -19.81 39.37
N LEU A 161 9.00 -19.90 38.42
CA LEU A 161 10.12 -18.97 38.23
C LEU A 161 9.88 -18.16 36.96
N TYR A 162 10.41 -16.96 36.84
CA TYR A 162 10.46 -16.21 35.60
C TYR A 162 11.90 -15.84 35.30
N PHE A 163 12.28 -15.70 34.04
CA PHE A 163 13.63 -15.41 33.58
C PHE A 163 13.55 -14.39 32.46
N GLY A 164 14.46 -13.44 32.36
CA GLY A 164 14.31 -12.42 31.32
C GLY A 164 15.33 -11.33 31.48
N VAL A 165 15.16 -10.24 30.75
CA VAL A 165 16.03 -9.07 30.87
C VAL A 165 15.26 -7.96 31.58
N SER A 166 15.83 -7.47 32.67
CA SER A 166 15.39 -6.27 33.35
C SER A 166 16.25 -5.10 32.92
N ALA A 167 15.65 -3.93 32.80
CA ALA A 167 16.35 -2.65 32.66
C ALA A 167 15.52 -1.59 33.39
N GLU A 168 16.03 -0.37 33.58
CA GLU A 168 15.24 0.75 34.09
C GLU A 168 15.66 2.02 33.35
N SER A 169 14.71 2.82 32.87
CA SER A 169 14.99 4.12 32.22
C SER A 169 15.39 5.18 33.25
N ALA A 170 16.33 6.04 32.89
CA ALA A 170 16.82 7.15 33.73
C ALA A 170 15.75 8.19 34.05
N ASP A 171 14.87 8.47 33.08
CA ASP A 171 13.95 9.61 33.11
C ASP A 171 12.49 9.20 32.81
N GLY A 172 12.21 7.90 32.84
CA GLY A 172 10.90 7.33 32.50
C GLY A 172 10.59 7.35 31.00
N LYS A 173 11.51 7.82 30.14
CA LYS A 173 11.34 7.69 28.68
C LYS A 173 11.52 6.26 28.23
N GLN A 174 10.95 5.94 27.07
CA GLN A 174 11.12 4.64 26.43
C GLN A 174 12.61 4.40 26.14
N VAL A 175 13.12 3.27 26.60
CA VAL A 175 14.48 2.80 26.28
C VAL A 175 14.42 1.44 25.60
N ALA A 176 15.30 1.22 24.64
CA ALA A 176 15.33 0.01 23.82
C ALA A 176 16.57 -0.85 24.13
N TYR A 177 16.38 -2.16 24.09
CA TYR A 177 17.46 -3.14 24.09
C TYR A 177 17.01 -4.38 23.32
N TYR A 178 17.93 -5.11 22.75
CA TYR A 178 17.63 -6.29 21.95
C TYR A 178 18.23 -7.50 22.63
N VAL A 179 17.48 -8.60 22.66
CA VAL A 179 17.97 -9.87 23.20
C VAL A 179 18.12 -10.86 22.05
N ASP A 180 19.31 -11.42 21.95
CA ASP A 180 19.70 -12.36 20.92
C ASP A 180 18.91 -13.66 21.08
N HIS A 181 19.29 -14.47 22.06
CA HIS A 181 18.60 -15.68 22.44
C HIS A 181 18.90 -15.95 23.91
N PHE A 182 18.04 -16.72 24.55
CA PHE A 182 18.32 -17.27 25.87
C PHE A 182 18.97 -18.65 25.69
N ILE A 183 20.09 -18.86 26.36
CA ILE A 183 20.71 -20.16 26.55
C ILE A 183 20.35 -20.61 27.96
N LEU A 184 19.71 -21.76 28.08
CA LEU A 184 19.52 -22.40 29.38
C LEU A 184 20.13 -23.79 29.36
N GLY A 185 21.11 -24.04 30.22
CA GLY A 185 21.76 -25.34 30.30
C GLY A 185 22.31 -25.66 31.68
N ASP A 186 22.93 -26.83 31.77
CA ASP A 186 23.77 -27.22 32.90
C ASP A 186 25.19 -26.70 32.65
N LYS A 187 25.80 -26.04 33.64
CA LYS A 187 27.19 -25.57 33.54
C LYS A 187 28.18 -26.69 33.17
N THR A 188 27.89 -27.92 33.58
CA THR A 188 28.76 -29.09 33.35
C THR A 188 28.48 -29.82 32.04
N LYS A 189 27.32 -29.56 31.40
CA LYS A 189 26.91 -30.14 30.12
C LYS A 189 26.22 -29.06 29.27
N PRO A 190 26.90 -28.51 28.25
CA PRO A 190 26.39 -27.37 27.47
C PRO A 190 25.32 -27.82 26.45
N LEU A 191 24.23 -28.43 26.94
CA LEU A 191 23.04 -28.64 26.15
C LEU A 191 22.15 -27.41 26.36
N ASN A 192 21.98 -26.58 25.34
CA ASN A 192 21.00 -25.50 25.40
C ASN A 192 19.60 -26.10 25.33
N TRP A 193 18.93 -26.22 26.48
CA TRP A 193 17.58 -26.73 26.61
C TRP A 193 16.54 -25.83 25.91
N LEU A 194 16.90 -24.61 25.51
CA LEU A 194 16.06 -23.71 24.72
C LEU A 194 16.33 -23.81 23.20
N ALA A 195 17.34 -24.56 22.75
CA ALA A 195 17.73 -24.61 21.34
C ALA A 195 16.59 -25.07 20.42
N ASN A 196 16.32 -24.30 19.36
CA ASN A 196 15.37 -24.65 18.31
C ASN A 196 16.14 -24.97 17.02
N PRO A 197 16.00 -26.17 16.43
CA PRO A 197 16.59 -26.48 15.12
C PRO A 197 15.90 -25.75 13.95
N ASP A 198 14.69 -25.21 14.13
CA ASP A 198 13.91 -24.54 13.07
C ASP A 198 14.18 -23.03 12.93
N PHE A 199 15.07 -22.46 13.76
CA PHE A 199 15.54 -21.08 13.60
C PHE A 199 17.04 -21.10 13.39
N ASP A 200 17.48 -20.46 12.31
CA ASP A 200 18.89 -20.15 12.14
C ASP A 200 19.33 -19.24 13.29
N GLN A 201 20.35 -19.65 14.04
CA GLN A 201 20.80 -18.97 15.26
C GLN A 201 21.75 -17.81 14.96
N ASP A 202 21.74 -17.31 13.72
CA ASP A 202 22.61 -16.23 13.29
C ASP A 202 22.10 -14.87 13.79
N ALA A 203 22.64 -14.50 14.95
CA ALA A 203 22.42 -13.31 15.75
C ALA A 203 23.06 -12.02 15.23
N GLY A 204 23.81 -12.08 14.12
CA GLY A 204 24.47 -10.89 13.59
C GLY A 204 23.45 -9.83 13.16
N ASP A 205 23.78 -8.55 13.30
CA ASP A 205 23.00 -7.48 12.70
C ASP A 205 22.89 -7.73 11.18
N LYS A 206 21.66 -7.88 10.68
CA LYS A 206 21.38 -8.21 9.27
C LYS A 206 21.05 -6.99 8.44
N ARG A 207 20.97 -5.80 9.04
CA ARG A 207 20.78 -4.54 8.31
C ARG A 207 21.87 -4.28 7.26
N PRO A 208 23.17 -4.62 7.48
CA PRO A 208 24.16 -4.56 6.40
C PRO A 208 23.82 -5.43 5.19
N ARG A 209 23.28 -6.64 5.40
CA ARG A 209 22.83 -7.54 4.32
C ARG A 209 21.60 -6.96 3.61
N LEU A 210 20.63 -6.41 4.35
CA LEU A 210 19.50 -5.66 3.77
C LEU A 210 19.98 -4.54 2.84
N LEU A 211 20.91 -3.71 3.33
CA LEU A 211 21.45 -2.59 2.58
C LEU A 211 22.21 -3.05 1.32
N ALA A 212 22.96 -4.15 1.40
CA ALA A 212 23.70 -4.71 0.28
C ALA A 212 22.77 -5.34 -0.78
N ASP A 213 21.82 -6.17 -0.35
CA ASP A 213 21.04 -7.01 -1.27
C ASP A 213 19.87 -6.25 -1.90
N PHE A 214 19.25 -5.34 -1.15
CA PHE A 214 18.08 -4.58 -1.59
C PHE A 214 18.42 -3.14 -1.95
N ASN A 215 19.37 -2.53 -1.23
CA ASN A 215 19.71 -1.11 -1.39
C ASN A 215 18.45 -0.22 -1.46
N PRO A 216 17.61 -0.19 -0.40
CA PRO A 216 16.27 0.38 -0.45
C PRO A 216 16.25 1.91 -0.60
N ASP A 217 15.13 2.44 -1.09
CA ASP A 217 14.78 3.88 -1.02
C ASP A 217 14.09 4.18 0.32
N LEU A 218 13.18 3.29 0.70
CA LEU A 218 12.32 3.42 1.87
C LEU A 218 12.20 2.07 2.59
N LEU A 219 12.40 2.07 3.91
CA LEU A 219 11.99 0.98 4.77
C LEU A 219 10.59 1.28 5.33
N ASN A 220 9.60 0.44 5.04
CA ASN A 220 8.21 0.66 5.39
C ASN A 220 7.65 -0.58 6.10
N VAL A 221 7.36 -0.49 7.41
CA VAL A 221 6.47 -1.38 8.20
C VAL A 221 6.53 -1.03 9.70
N TRP A 222 5.73 -1.72 10.53
CA TRP A 222 5.60 -1.66 12.00
C TRP A 222 6.85 -1.37 12.82
N THR A 223 8.03 -1.83 12.39
CA THR A 223 9.26 -1.74 13.18
C THR A 223 10.35 -0.93 12.50
N ALA A 224 10.08 -0.24 11.39
CA ALA A 224 11.11 0.45 10.64
C ALA A 224 11.84 1.52 11.50
N SER A 225 11.12 2.29 12.33
CA SER A 225 11.74 3.22 13.28
C SER A 225 12.52 2.51 14.37
N ASP A 226 12.04 1.37 14.86
CA ASP A 226 12.77 0.55 15.84
C ASP A 226 14.12 0.07 15.27
N LEU A 227 14.13 -0.34 13.99
CA LEU A 227 15.34 -0.75 13.26
C LEU A 227 16.34 0.38 13.01
N ASN A 228 15.91 1.63 13.17
CA ASN A 228 16.70 2.84 12.93
C ASN A 228 16.99 3.65 14.19
N LYS A 229 16.77 3.11 15.40
CA LYS A 229 17.00 3.86 16.65
C LYS A 229 18.44 4.33 16.85
N ASP A 230 19.41 3.65 16.23
CA ASP A 230 20.82 4.04 16.22
C ASP A 230 21.19 4.91 15.01
N GLY A 231 20.22 5.28 14.17
CA GLY A 231 20.40 6.07 12.97
C GLY A 231 21.03 5.33 11.79
N LEU A 232 21.24 4.01 11.85
CA LEU A 232 21.97 3.27 10.80
C LEU A 232 21.39 3.46 9.40
N LEU A 233 20.07 3.38 9.25
CA LEU A 233 19.40 3.47 7.94
C LEU A 233 19.48 4.90 7.41
N HIS A 234 19.20 5.90 8.26
CA HIS A 234 19.37 7.31 7.90
C HIS A 234 20.81 7.62 7.53
N GLY A 235 21.79 7.12 8.29
CA GLY A 235 23.21 7.26 7.99
C GLY A 235 23.61 6.65 6.64
N HIS A 236 22.84 5.69 6.11
CA HIS A 236 23.00 5.17 4.75
C HIS A 236 22.10 5.86 3.71
N GLY A 237 21.39 6.90 4.10
CA GLY A 237 20.46 7.66 3.27
C GLY A 237 19.16 6.91 2.96
N VAL A 238 18.78 5.91 3.75
CA VAL A 238 17.52 5.17 3.60
C VAL A 238 16.45 5.83 4.44
N ARG A 239 15.31 6.18 3.83
CA ARG A 239 14.17 6.76 4.54
C ARG A 239 13.44 5.70 5.35
N VAL A 240 12.77 6.12 6.41
CA VAL A 240 12.07 5.23 7.34
C VAL A 240 10.60 5.62 7.48
N ALA A 241 9.72 4.65 7.32
CA ALA A 241 8.28 4.80 7.52
C ALA A 241 7.75 3.77 8.51
N SER A 242 7.07 4.24 9.55
CA SER A 242 6.43 3.39 10.54
C SER A 242 4.93 3.60 10.55
N TRP A 243 4.24 2.53 10.89
CA TRP A 243 2.81 2.55 11.10
C TRP A 243 2.60 3.00 12.55
N GLY A 244 1.69 3.94 12.79
CA GLY A 244 1.51 4.55 14.11
C GLY A 244 1.51 3.50 15.23
N LYS A 245 2.21 3.79 16.34
CA LYS A 245 2.16 2.94 17.56
C LYS A 245 0.71 2.81 18.10
N VAL A 246 -0.24 3.59 17.59
CA VAL A 246 -1.64 3.68 17.99
C VAL A 246 -2.38 2.33 18.15
N GLU A 247 -2.28 1.41 17.18
CA GLU A 247 -3.13 0.20 17.18
C GLU A 247 -2.48 -1.02 17.81
N TYR A 248 -1.15 -1.04 17.89
CA TYR A 248 -0.37 -2.21 18.32
C TYR A 248 0.70 -1.86 19.36
N ASP A 249 0.58 -0.70 20.03
CA ASP A 249 1.49 -0.32 21.10
C ASP A 249 1.47 -1.41 22.18
N ALA A 250 2.57 -2.14 22.36
CA ALA A 250 2.68 -3.11 23.46
C ALA A 250 2.68 -2.42 24.84
N CYS A 251 2.74 -1.10 24.84
CA CYS A 251 3.26 -0.25 25.91
C CYS A 251 2.14 0.56 26.58
N ILE A 252 0.93 0.43 26.05
CA ILE A 252 -0.28 0.99 26.61
C ILE A 252 -0.82 0.01 27.65
N ASP A 253 -1.22 0.54 28.81
CA ASP A 253 -2.06 -0.17 29.79
C ASP A 253 -3.44 -0.36 29.14
N TRP A 254 -3.51 -1.43 28.35
CA TRP A 254 -4.65 -1.70 27.50
C TRP A 254 -5.90 -1.92 28.33
N ASP A 255 -5.81 -2.49 29.52
CA ASP A 255 -6.99 -2.73 30.35
C ASP A 255 -7.63 -1.40 30.78
N LYS A 256 -6.83 -0.39 31.16
CA LYS A 256 -7.35 0.94 31.51
C LYS A 256 -7.90 1.71 30.31
N ARG A 257 -7.14 1.76 29.20
CA ARG A 257 -7.59 2.47 27.98
C ARG A 257 -8.76 1.79 27.32
N LEU A 258 -8.82 0.45 27.38
CA LEU A 258 -9.94 -0.33 26.88
C LEU A 258 -11.22 0.10 27.58
N GLU A 259 -11.28 0.14 28.92
CA GLU A 259 -12.50 0.53 29.64
C GLU A 259 -12.96 1.96 29.33
N GLU A 260 -12.03 2.91 29.22
CA GLU A 260 -12.34 4.26 28.75
C GLU A 260 -12.94 4.23 27.35
N PHE A 261 -12.29 3.55 26.40
CA PHE A 261 -12.78 3.43 25.04
C PHE A 261 -14.11 2.69 24.96
N LYS A 262 -14.33 1.63 25.76
CA LYS A 262 -15.61 0.94 25.84
C LYS A 262 -16.72 1.92 26.17
N LYS A 263 -16.46 2.85 27.08
CA LYS A 263 -17.42 3.86 27.54
C LYS A 263 -17.62 4.98 26.52
N THR A 264 -16.54 5.57 25.99
CA THR A 264 -16.60 6.85 25.27
C THR A 264 -16.48 6.72 23.75
N SER A 265 -15.85 5.66 23.25
CA SER A 265 -15.33 5.65 21.88
C SER A 265 -15.76 4.42 21.09
N ALA A 266 -16.18 3.35 21.77
CA ALA A 266 -16.60 2.13 21.13
C ALA A 266 -17.92 2.36 20.39
N LYS A 267 -17.97 1.82 19.18
CA LYS A 267 -19.16 1.78 18.34
C LYS A 267 -20.36 1.25 19.11
N ARG A 268 -21.52 1.86 18.87
CA ARG A 268 -22.83 1.42 19.39
C ARG A 268 -23.70 0.93 18.26
N ASP A 269 -24.33 -0.23 18.41
CA ASP A 269 -25.37 -0.67 17.47
C ASP A 269 -26.63 0.19 17.60
N ILE A 270 -27.67 -0.14 16.81
CA ILE A 270 -28.91 0.64 16.76
C ILE A 270 -29.73 0.52 18.06
N GLU A 271 -29.47 -0.49 18.89
CA GLU A 271 -29.99 -0.66 20.25
C GLU A 271 -29.14 0.06 21.31
N GLY A 272 -28.05 0.71 20.91
CA GLY A 272 -27.16 1.45 21.81
C GLY A 272 -26.15 0.57 22.55
N GLN A 273 -26.00 -0.70 22.18
CA GLN A 273 -25.06 -1.61 22.84
C GLN A 273 -23.65 -1.50 22.26
N PRO A 274 -22.59 -1.57 23.10
CA PRO A 274 -21.20 -1.60 22.65
C PRO A 274 -20.91 -2.78 21.71
N GLN A 275 -20.38 -2.49 20.52
CA GLN A 275 -19.97 -3.49 19.53
C GLN A 275 -18.47 -3.79 19.63
N ILE A 276 -18.07 -4.45 20.72
CA ILE A 276 -16.67 -4.82 21.00
C ILE A 276 -16.52 -6.33 20.84
N ARG A 277 -15.47 -6.78 20.14
CA ARG A 277 -15.14 -8.20 20.04
C ARG A 277 -14.34 -8.65 21.25
N GLU A 278 -14.80 -9.71 21.92
CA GLU A 278 -14.08 -10.34 23.02
C GLU A 278 -12.76 -10.96 22.54
N GLY A 279 -11.67 -10.78 23.30
CA GLY A 279 -10.36 -11.38 23.02
C GLY A 279 -9.56 -10.78 21.85
N LEU A 280 -10.09 -9.76 21.16
CA LEU A 280 -9.34 -8.98 20.18
C LEU A 280 -9.09 -7.57 20.75
N PRO A 281 -7.92 -6.96 20.50
CA PRO A 281 -7.74 -5.54 20.78
C PRO A 281 -8.86 -4.75 20.08
N PRO A 282 -9.53 -3.79 20.74
CA PRO A 282 -10.72 -3.09 20.21
C PRO A 282 -10.47 -2.23 18.96
N PHE A 283 -9.25 -2.23 18.40
CA PHE A 283 -8.69 -1.13 17.59
C PHE A 283 -8.98 -1.15 16.10
N LYS A 284 -9.77 -2.08 15.58
CA LYS A 284 -10.07 -2.10 14.14
C LYS A 284 -11.37 -1.38 13.87
N ASN A 285 -12.40 -2.14 13.52
CA ASN A 285 -13.64 -1.62 12.96
C ASN A 285 -14.74 -1.41 14.04
N SER A 286 -14.33 -1.37 15.31
CA SER A 286 -15.23 -1.33 16.48
C SER A 286 -15.21 0.02 17.20
N MET A 287 -14.48 0.99 16.67
CA MET A 287 -14.40 2.34 17.21
C MET A 287 -15.28 3.30 16.41
N CYS A 288 -15.78 4.33 17.08
CA CYS A 288 -16.55 5.40 16.48
C CYS A 288 -15.61 6.49 15.96
N HIS A 289 -15.73 6.87 14.69
CA HIS A 289 -14.88 7.94 14.11
C HIS A 289 -15.42 9.34 14.38
N HIS A 290 -16.66 9.44 14.83
CA HIS A 290 -17.24 10.68 15.37
C HIS A 290 -16.83 10.93 16.82
N SER A 291 -16.23 9.94 17.51
CA SER A 291 -15.80 10.13 18.89
C SER A 291 -14.56 11.05 18.94
N PRO A 292 -14.60 12.20 19.64
CA PRO A 292 -13.45 13.08 19.77
C PRO A 292 -12.29 12.41 20.53
N VAL A 293 -12.58 11.50 21.46
CA VAL A 293 -11.57 10.78 22.25
C VAL A 293 -10.75 9.83 21.35
N TRP A 294 -11.41 8.97 20.59
CA TRP A 294 -10.76 8.14 19.56
C TRP A 294 -9.97 8.95 18.54
N HIS A 295 -10.53 10.06 18.04
CA HIS A 295 -9.86 10.90 17.07
C HIS A 295 -8.59 11.53 17.64
N ALA A 296 -8.66 12.13 18.83
CA ALA A 296 -7.49 12.67 19.50
C ALA A 296 -6.42 11.59 19.76
N TYR A 297 -6.84 10.37 20.09
CA TYR A 297 -5.92 9.24 20.29
C TYR A 297 -5.19 8.84 19.00
N GLN A 298 -5.91 8.65 17.89
CA GLN A 298 -5.30 8.32 16.59
C GLN A 298 -4.33 9.41 16.12
N LYS A 299 -4.78 10.67 16.18
CA LYS A 299 -3.96 11.82 15.80
C LYS A 299 -2.70 11.94 16.66
N SER A 300 -2.84 11.95 17.98
CA SER A 300 -1.69 12.12 18.89
C SER A 300 -0.70 10.96 18.79
N GLY A 301 -1.16 9.72 18.60
CA GLY A 301 -0.26 8.59 18.48
C GLY A 301 0.59 8.60 17.21
N LEU A 302 0.10 9.18 16.11
CA LEU A 302 0.88 9.42 14.89
C LEU A 302 1.85 10.60 15.06
N LEU A 303 1.38 11.72 15.61
CA LEU A 303 2.23 12.90 15.82
C LEU A 303 3.40 12.63 16.78
N ARG A 304 3.24 11.76 17.79
CA ARG A 304 4.31 11.42 18.74
C ARG A 304 5.56 10.79 18.10
N ILE A 305 5.41 10.14 16.94
CA ILE A 305 6.52 9.43 16.28
C ILE A 305 7.02 10.14 15.02
N ILE A 306 6.52 11.34 14.72
CA ILE A 306 6.88 12.09 13.51
C ILE A 306 8.38 12.43 13.44
N GLY A 307 9.01 12.71 14.59
CA GLY A 307 10.45 12.98 14.67
C GLY A 307 11.33 11.77 14.36
N GLU A 308 10.80 10.55 14.50
CA GLU A 308 11.53 9.29 14.25
C GLU A 308 11.35 8.76 12.82
N ASN A 309 10.49 9.40 11.99
CA ASN A 309 10.05 8.85 10.71
C ASN A 309 10.02 9.90 9.60
N ASP A 310 10.33 9.48 8.37
CA ASP A 310 10.23 10.29 7.16
C ASP A 310 8.87 10.19 6.50
N ALA A 311 8.08 9.17 6.83
CA ALA A 311 6.69 9.00 6.41
C ALA A 311 5.89 8.26 7.48
N LEU A 312 4.59 8.52 7.57
CA LEU A 312 3.72 7.93 8.59
C LEU A 312 2.61 7.10 7.95
N GLY A 313 2.55 5.84 8.37
CA GLY A 313 1.50 4.90 8.00
C GLY A 313 0.42 4.78 9.08
N GLN A 314 -0.81 4.47 8.69
CA GLN A 314 -1.87 4.01 9.59
C GLN A 314 -2.46 2.70 9.05
N ASP A 315 -2.67 1.71 9.93
CA ASP A 315 -3.23 0.41 9.51
C ASP A 315 -4.73 0.45 9.31
N ASN A 316 -5.17 -0.11 8.19
CA ASN A 316 -6.56 -0.11 7.77
C ASN A 316 -7.18 1.30 7.61
N LEU A 317 -6.38 2.38 7.57
CA LEU A 317 -6.81 3.79 7.51
C LEU A 317 -8.02 4.11 8.37
N CYS A 318 -8.02 3.59 9.61
CA CYS A 318 -9.19 3.59 10.49
C CYS A 318 -10.42 3.10 9.74
N CYS A 319 -10.49 1.82 9.39
CA CYS A 319 -11.56 1.30 8.55
C CYS A 319 -12.94 1.76 9.00
N PRO A 320 -13.77 2.32 8.07
CA PRO A 320 -14.97 3.05 8.47
C PRO A 320 -15.85 2.20 9.38
N SER A 321 -16.43 2.81 10.42
CA SER A 321 -17.22 2.07 11.39
C SER A 321 -18.42 1.34 10.73
N PHE A 322 -18.94 1.86 9.61
CA PHE A 322 -19.99 1.23 8.81
C PHE A 322 -19.52 0.07 7.89
N ARG A 323 -18.21 -0.21 7.82
CA ARG A 323 -17.64 -1.32 7.03
C ARG A 323 -17.92 -2.68 7.64
N SER A 324 -18.02 -2.80 8.96
CA SER A 324 -18.03 -4.11 9.62
C SER A 324 -19.06 -4.22 10.74
N GLY A 325 -19.57 -5.44 10.95
CA GLY A 325 -20.60 -5.72 11.96
C GLY A 325 -22.02 -5.72 11.38
N LYS A 326 -23.02 -5.81 12.25
CA LYS A 326 -24.44 -5.82 11.86
C LYS A 326 -24.96 -4.41 11.53
N ASP A 327 -24.51 -3.39 12.27
CA ASP A 327 -24.95 -1.99 12.12
C ASP A 327 -23.76 -1.03 12.05
N THR A 328 -23.94 0.22 11.59
CA THR A 328 -23.00 1.34 11.79
C THR A 328 -23.03 1.82 13.26
N CYS A 329 -22.25 2.84 13.59
CA CYS A 329 -22.30 3.47 14.91
C CYS A 329 -23.53 4.40 15.06
N TYR A 330 -24.23 4.26 16.18
CA TYR A 330 -25.37 5.09 16.57
C TYR A 330 -25.17 5.77 17.95
N CYS A 331 -23.91 5.97 18.36
CA CYS A 331 -23.63 6.64 19.63
C CYS A 331 -24.06 8.11 19.61
N GLU A 332 -24.01 8.77 20.77
CA GLU A 332 -24.38 10.18 20.92
C GLU A 332 -23.63 11.11 19.96
N TYR A 333 -22.34 10.85 19.71
CA TYR A 333 -21.55 11.63 18.75
C TYR A 333 -22.05 11.45 17.31
N CYS A 334 -22.35 10.23 16.89
CA CYS A 334 -22.90 9.99 15.55
C CYS A 334 -24.27 10.65 15.36
N GLN A 335 -25.09 10.66 16.41
CA GLN A 335 -26.40 11.33 16.40
C GLN A 335 -26.24 12.84 16.31
N GLY A 336 -25.36 13.43 17.14
CA GLY A 336 -25.04 14.86 17.13
C GLY A 336 -24.49 15.34 15.79
N ASP A 337 -23.44 14.69 15.30
CA ASP A 337 -22.81 15.05 14.03
C ASP A 337 -23.77 14.89 12.84
N PHE A 338 -24.70 13.92 12.91
CA PHE A 338 -25.72 13.80 11.87
C PHE A 338 -26.73 14.94 11.91
N ARG A 339 -27.13 15.43 13.08
CA ARG A 339 -27.99 16.61 13.20
C ARG A 339 -27.28 17.85 12.65
N GLU A 340 -26.01 18.04 12.99
CA GLU A 340 -25.20 19.14 12.44
C GLU A 340 -25.10 19.04 10.91
N HIS A 341 -24.89 17.83 10.38
CA HIS A 341 -24.91 17.59 8.92
C HIS A 341 -26.24 18.03 8.30
N LEU A 342 -27.37 17.69 8.92
CA LEU A 342 -28.70 18.09 8.44
C LEU A 342 -28.88 19.62 8.47
N GLU A 343 -28.51 20.28 9.57
CA GLU A 343 -28.57 21.74 9.72
C GLU A 343 -27.72 22.48 8.68
N ARG A 344 -26.55 21.93 8.36
CA ARG A 344 -25.65 22.51 7.34
C ARG A 344 -26.14 22.26 5.91
N SER A 345 -26.86 21.16 5.69
CA SER A 345 -27.27 20.73 4.35
C SER A 345 -28.64 21.28 3.93
N PHE A 346 -29.49 21.68 4.88
CA PHE A 346 -30.87 22.05 4.63
C PHE A 346 -31.27 23.33 5.37
N THR A 347 -32.08 24.16 4.71
CA THR A 347 -32.76 25.30 5.34
C THR A 347 -33.76 24.82 6.41
N GLU A 348 -34.14 25.71 7.32
CA GLU A 348 -35.13 25.41 8.37
C GLU A 348 -36.47 24.92 7.79
N GLU A 349 -36.94 25.52 6.70
CA GLU A 349 -38.17 25.11 6.01
C GLU A 349 -38.04 23.73 5.36
N GLN A 350 -36.86 23.39 4.84
CA GLN A 350 -36.59 22.06 4.30
C GLN A 350 -36.56 21.01 5.42
N LEU A 351 -35.92 21.32 6.56
CA LEU A 351 -35.88 20.44 7.72
C LEU A 351 -37.28 20.17 8.28
N LYS A 352 -38.14 21.20 8.38
CA LYS A 352 -39.55 21.05 8.79
C LYS A 352 -40.35 20.12 7.88
N ARG A 353 -39.98 20.00 6.60
CA ARG A 353 -40.62 19.06 5.65
C ARG A 353 -39.99 17.67 5.68
N LEU A 354 -38.68 17.61 5.92
CA LEU A 354 -37.91 16.38 5.90
C LEU A 354 -38.09 15.57 7.18
N LEU A 355 -38.05 16.24 8.34
CA LEU A 355 -38.01 15.61 9.65
C LEU A 355 -39.40 15.57 10.30
N PRO A 356 -39.70 14.51 11.08
CA PRO A 356 -40.96 14.41 11.82
C PRO A 356 -41.01 15.29 13.09
N CYS A 357 -39.90 15.89 13.47
CA CYS A 357 -39.71 16.69 14.68
C CYS A 357 -38.58 17.72 14.46
N PRO A 358 -38.39 18.69 15.37
CA PRO A 358 -37.20 19.53 15.39
C PRO A 358 -35.89 18.72 15.32
N VAL A 359 -34.86 19.29 14.69
CA VAL A 359 -33.60 18.58 14.39
C VAL A 359 -32.81 18.21 15.64
N ASP A 360 -32.85 19.03 16.68
CA ASP A 360 -32.22 18.79 17.99
C ASP A 360 -32.85 17.60 18.74
N GLU A 361 -34.15 17.35 18.52
CA GLU A 361 -34.87 16.19 19.06
C GLU A 361 -34.77 14.94 18.18
N PHE A 362 -34.34 15.08 16.91
CA PHE A 362 -34.34 14.00 15.94
C PHE A 362 -33.36 12.87 16.30
N SER A 363 -33.77 11.60 16.13
CA SER A 363 -32.91 10.42 16.32
C SER A 363 -32.86 9.57 15.06
N ILE A 364 -31.67 9.46 14.45
CA ILE A 364 -31.49 8.60 13.27
C ILE A 364 -31.66 7.12 13.61
N ALA A 365 -31.26 6.69 14.81
CA ALA A 365 -31.49 5.31 15.25
C ALA A 365 -32.99 4.96 15.26
N GLU A 366 -33.83 5.79 15.86
CA GLU A 366 -35.28 5.55 15.92
C GLU A 366 -35.94 5.67 14.54
N HIS A 367 -35.49 6.62 13.72
CA HIS A 367 -35.95 6.73 12.34
C HIS A 367 -35.65 5.45 11.53
N ILE A 368 -34.42 4.94 11.58
CA ILE A 368 -34.04 3.71 10.87
C ILE A 368 -34.79 2.48 11.41
N LYS A 369 -34.98 2.35 12.74
CA LYS A 369 -35.80 1.26 13.33
C LYS A 369 -37.22 1.26 12.77
N ARG A 370 -37.81 2.43 12.55
CA ARG A 370 -39.17 2.58 12.01
C ARG A 370 -39.27 2.19 10.54
N ILE A 371 -38.32 2.63 9.69
CA ILE A 371 -38.44 2.42 8.24
C ILE A 371 -37.87 1.08 7.75
N ARG A 372 -36.89 0.50 8.46
CA ARG A 372 -36.18 -0.71 8.04
C ARG A 372 -37.12 -1.92 7.82
N PRO A 373 -38.16 -2.17 8.65
CA PRO A 373 -39.09 -3.28 8.44
C PRO A 373 -39.93 -3.16 7.15
N THR A 374 -40.20 -1.93 6.69
CA THR A 374 -41.05 -1.66 5.52
C THR A 374 -40.24 -1.43 4.24
N HIS A 375 -38.94 -1.16 4.37
CA HIS A 375 -38.03 -0.86 3.25
C HIS A 375 -36.86 -1.86 3.21
N PRO A 376 -37.06 -3.08 2.68
CA PRO A 376 -36.00 -4.07 2.63
C PRO A 376 -34.91 -3.71 1.61
N ALA A 377 -33.66 -4.05 1.93
CA ALA A 377 -32.49 -3.88 1.06
C ALA A 377 -32.38 -2.45 0.51
N PHE A 378 -32.20 -2.29 -0.81
CA PHE A 378 -32.01 -0.97 -1.43
C PHE A 378 -33.21 -0.03 -1.34
N LYS A 379 -34.43 -0.54 -1.06
CA LYS A 379 -35.61 0.32 -0.94
C LYS A 379 -35.49 1.30 0.23
N ILE A 380 -34.65 1.02 1.22
CA ILE A 380 -34.40 1.98 2.31
C ILE A 380 -33.77 3.27 1.79
N LEU A 381 -33.07 3.21 0.65
CA LEU A 381 -32.51 4.38 -0.02
C LEU A 381 -33.56 5.17 -0.79
N ASP A 382 -34.83 4.77 -0.82
CA ASP A 382 -35.91 5.63 -1.33
C ASP A 382 -36.25 6.72 -0.29
N ASP A 383 -36.00 6.46 0.99
CA ASP A 383 -36.09 7.45 2.07
C ASP A 383 -34.91 8.45 2.01
N SER A 384 -35.23 9.75 2.03
CA SER A 384 -34.23 10.82 1.91
C SER A 384 -33.32 10.93 3.13
N ILE A 385 -33.83 10.72 4.34
CA ILE A 385 -33.02 10.79 5.56
C ILE A 385 -32.05 9.61 5.60
N ALA A 386 -32.49 8.42 5.21
CA ALA A 386 -31.63 7.24 5.13
C ALA A 386 -30.46 7.45 4.16
N ARG A 387 -30.68 8.12 3.02
CA ARG A 387 -29.60 8.54 2.10
C ARG A 387 -28.67 9.54 2.77
N GLU A 388 -29.20 10.61 3.35
CA GLU A 388 -28.35 11.63 4.01
C GLU A 388 -27.48 11.02 5.11
N PHE A 389 -27.98 10.04 5.86
CA PHE A 389 -27.17 9.37 6.87
C PHE A 389 -25.99 8.60 6.27
N VAL A 390 -26.18 7.90 5.14
CA VAL A 390 -25.07 7.25 4.44
C VAL A 390 -24.04 8.28 3.99
N ARG A 391 -24.48 9.39 3.36
CA ARG A 391 -23.59 10.46 2.92
C ARG A 391 -22.81 11.05 4.08
N ALA A 392 -23.48 11.41 5.18
CA ALA A 392 -22.86 11.98 6.37
C ALA A 392 -21.77 11.06 6.96
N GLN A 393 -22.01 9.75 7.01
CA GLN A 393 -21.02 8.79 7.51
C GLN A 393 -19.76 8.73 6.61
N TYR A 394 -19.92 8.75 5.29
CA TYR A 394 -18.78 8.78 4.36
C TYR A 394 -18.02 10.12 4.40
N VAL A 395 -18.73 11.25 4.54
CA VAL A 395 -18.10 12.58 4.67
C VAL A 395 -17.33 12.68 5.99
N ALA A 396 -17.91 12.22 7.10
CA ALA A 396 -17.25 12.23 8.40
C ALA A 396 -15.99 11.36 8.42
N GLU A 397 -16.04 10.17 7.79
CA GLU A 397 -14.88 9.31 7.59
C GLU A 397 -13.75 10.03 6.83
N LYS A 398 -14.07 10.63 5.68
CA LYS A 398 -13.10 11.38 4.88
C LYS A 398 -12.51 12.54 5.68
N GLY A 399 -13.35 13.27 6.41
CA GLY A 399 -12.94 14.39 7.27
C GLY A 399 -12.01 13.97 8.42
N PHE A 400 -12.30 12.85 9.07
CA PHE A 400 -11.45 12.26 10.11
C PHE A 400 -10.03 12.00 9.59
N ILE A 401 -9.91 11.34 8.44
CA ILE A 401 -8.61 11.02 7.84
C ILE A 401 -7.89 12.31 7.38
N ALA A 402 -8.65 13.27 6.83
CA ALA A 402 -8.11 14.55 6.36
C ALA A 402 -7.53 15.40 7.49
N ASP A 403 -8.18 15.42 8.67
CA ASP A 403 -7.68 16.13 9.85
C ASP A 403 -6.37 15.51 10.38
N ILE A 404 -6.25 14.17 10.36
CA ILE A 404 -4.99 13.49 10.69
C ILE A 404 -3.88 13.89 9.70
N ALA A 405 -4.14 13.81 8.39
CA ALA A 405 -3.18 14.17 7.36
C ALA A 405 -2.72 15.63 7.50
N ALA A 406 -3.67 16.56 7.64
CA ALA A 406 -3.39 17.99 7.80
C ALA A 406 -2.59 18.28 9.08
N SER A 407 -2.87 17.57 10.17
CA SER A 407 -2.12 17.70 11.43
C SER A 407 -0.67 17.25 11.28
N ILE A 408 -0.43 16.12 10.58
CA ILE A 408 0.92 15.62 10.26
C ILE A 408 1.66 16.62 9.39
N HIS A 409 1.02 17.12 8.32
CA HIS A 409 1.65 18.08 7.40
C HIS A 409 2.00 19.39 8.11
N LYS A 410 1.13 19.87 9.00
CA LYS A 410 1.38 21.06 9.80
C LYS A 410 2.59 20.87 10.72
N ASP A 411 2.61 19.79 11.51
CA ASP A 411 3.70 19.52 12.46
C ASP A 411 5.04 19.28 11.74
N ALA A 412 5.02 18.55 10.61
CA ALA A 412 6.19 18.38 9.76
C ALA A 412 6.71 19.71 9.19
N ALA A 413 5.81 20.58 8.74
CA ALA A 413 6.17 21.88 8.20
C ALA A 413 6.79 22.81 9.27
N GLU A 414 6.31 22.75 10.52
CA GLU A 414 6.92 23.46 11.67
C GLU A 414 8.35 22.95 11.95
N GLN A 415 8.66 21.71 11.57
CA GLN A 415 10.00 21.12 11.63
C GLN A 415 10.82 21.31 10.33
N ASN A 416 10.32 22.07 9.34
CA ASN A 416 10.91 22.20 7.99
C ASN A 416 11.14 20.85 7.29
N ARG A 417 10.17 19.94 7.41
CA ARG A 417 10.19 18.61 6.79
C ARG A 417 8.91 18.38 5.99
N VAL A 418 8.99 17.49 5.00
CA VAL A 418 7.81 16.87 4.37
C VAL A 418 7.70 15.42 4.85
N VAL A 419 6.62 15.11 5.57
CA VAL A 419 6.30 13.77 6.05
C VAL A 419 4.98 13.32 5.41
N PRO A 420 5.00 12.48 4.35
CA PRO A 420 3.78 11.98 3.74
C PRO A 420 3.03 11.06 4.70
N PHE A 421 1.71 11.21 4.69
CA PHE A 421 0.77 10.35 5.36
C PHE A 421 0.18 9.34 4.39
N PHE A 422 0.18 8.08 4.77
CA PHE A 422 -0.41 6.99 4.01
C PHE A 422 -1.00 5.96 4.97
N GLY A 423 -1.62 4.92 4.41
CA GLY A 423 -2.05 3.80 5.21
C GLY A 423 -2.77 2.78 4.37
N ASN A 424 -2.96 1.59 4.93
CA ASN A 424 -3.63 0.51 4.22
C ASN A 424 -5.10 0.89 3.97
N GLN A 425 -5.41 1.26 2.73
CA GLN A 425 -6.76 1.61 2.29
C GLN A 425 -7.66 0.38 2.15
N GLY A 426 -7.11 -0.82 2.36
CA GLY A 426 -7.69 -2.04 1.87
C GLY A 426 -7.70 -2.07 0.34
N ALA A 427 -8.18 -3.18 -0.17
CA ALA A 427 -8.12 -3.46 -1.57
C ALA A 427 -9.32 -2.80 -2.29
N ALA A 428 -9.06 -1.93 -3.27
CA ALA A 428 -10.07 -1.16 -4.03
C ALA A 428 -10.85 -2.03 -5.03
N TRP A 429 -11.46 -3.11 -4.56
CA TRP A 429 -12.04 -4.12 -5.43
C TRP A 429 -13.47 -3.74 -5.79
N GLY A 430 -13.75 -3.56 -7.07
CA GLY A 430 -15.11 -3.49 -7.56
C GLY A 430 -15.83 -4.82 -7.31
N GLY A 431 -16.65 -4.96 -6.28
CA GLY A 431 -17.45 -6.17 -6.09
C GLY A 431 -18.33 -6.11 -4.86
N ASN A 432 -19.24 -7.06 -4.68
CA ASN A 432 -20.24 -7.09 -3.58
C ASN A 432 -19.65 -7.15 -2.15
N ARG A 433 -18.33 -7.11 -1.99
CA ARG A 433 -17.63 -7.33 -0.71
C ARG A 433 -16.66 -6.20 -0.32
N PHE A 434 -16.46 -5.17 -1.14
CA PHE A 434 -15.23 -4.37 -1.02
C PHE A 434 -15.43 -2.88 -1.32
N PRO A 435 -14.55 -2.02 -0.79
CA PRO A 435 -14.97 -0.70 -0.38
C PRO A 435 -14.56 0.40 -1.35
N VAL A 436 -15.57 1.09 -1.86
CA VAL A 436 -15.40 2.40 -2.49
C VAL A 436 -14.72 3.42 -1.58
N PHE A 437 -14.71 3.23 -0.25
CA PHE A 437 -13.98 4.14 0.65
C PHE A 437 -12.48 4.18 0.34
N SER A 438 -11.87 3.08 -0.13
CA SER A 438 -10.45 3.07 -0.53
C SER A 438 -10.19 4.09 -1.66
N VAL A 439 -11.12 4.20 -2.61
CA VAL A 439 -11.05 5.17 -3.70
C VAL A 439 -11.29 6.59 -3.18
N ILE A 440 -12.26 6.77 -2.29
CA ILE A 440 -12.61 8.08 -1.69
C ILE A 440 -11.44 8.65 -0.87
N THR A 441 -10.79 7.85 -0.03
CA THR A 441 -9.67 8.30 0.83
C THR A 441 -8.39 8.59 0.05
N SER A 442 -8.32 8.20 -1.22
CA SER A 442 -7.16 8.45 -2.08
C SER A 442 -6.94 9.93 -2.40
N GLU A 443 -7.97 10.76 -2.24
CA GLU A 443 -7.84 12.22 -2.34
C GLU A 443 -7.02 12.79 -1.17
N VAL A 444 -7.06 12.14 -0.01
CA VAL A 444 -6.50 12.64 1.25
C VAL A 444 -5.06 12.19 1.49
N VAL A 445 -4.74 10.91 1.26
CA VAL A 445 -3.40 10.35 1.54
C VAL A 445 -2.35 10.79 0.51
N ASP A 446 -1.08 10.84 0.88
CA ASP A 446 0.03 11.23 -0.03
C ASP A 446 0.55 10.06 -0.88
N ALA A 447 0.43 8.84 -0.35
CA ALA A 447 0.69 7.59 -1.05
C ALA A 447 -0.44 6.60 -0.81
N GLN A 448 -0.74 5.80 -1.83
CA GLN A 448 -1.86 4.86 -1.79
C GLN A 448 -1.32 3.48 -1.40
N CYS A 449 -1.71 2.93 -0.26
CA CYS A 449 -1.21 1.64 0.20
C CYS A 449 -2.34 0.60 0.17
N LEU A 450 -2.11 -0.53 -0.51
CA LEU A 450 -3.13 -1.53 -0.80
C LEU A 450 -2.72 -2.90 -0.27
N GLU A 451 -3.63 -3.60 0.40
CA GLU A 451 -3.48 -5.04 0.63
C GLU A 451 -3.96 -5.85 -0.58
N ASP A 452 -3.05 -6.52 -1.27
CA ASP A 452 -3.35 -7.31 -2.45
C ASP A 452 -3.77 -8.74 -2.14
N PHE A 453 -4.92 -8.98 -1.50
CA PHE A 453 -5.43 -10.34 -1.24
C PHE A 453 -5.86 -11.13 -2.49
N LEU A 454 -5.51 -10.64 -3.68
CA LEU A 454 -6.11 -10.98 -4.95
C LEU A 454 -5.21 -11.81 -5.86
N LEU A 455 -3.97 -11.95 -5.41
CA LEU A 455 -2.93 -12.59 -6.16
C LEU A 455 -3.21 -14.10 -6.21
N GLU A 456 -3.87 -14.51 -7.28
CA GLU A 456 -4.13 -15.92 -7.59
C GLU A 456 -3.54 -16.29 -8.96
N PRO A 457 -3.10 -17.56 -9.14
CA PRO A 457 -2.71 -18.09 -10.44
C PRO A 457 -3.85 -18.01 -11.45
N TYR A 458 -3.51 -17.72 -12.71
CA TYR A 458 -4.50 -17.53 -13.78
C TYR A 458 -5.43 -18.74 -13.96
N SER A 459 -4.92 -19.96 -13.78
CA SER A 459 -5.66 -21.21 -13.94
C SER A 459 -6.68 -21.49 -12.83
N ARG A 460 -6.58 -20.80 -11.68
CA ARG A 460 -7.46 -21.04 -10.52
C ARG A 460 -8.64 -20.09 -10.45
N SER A 461 -8.61 -18.94 -11.16
CA SER A 461 -9.56 -17.88 -10.87
C SER A 461 -9.66 -16.79 -11.92
N SER A 462 -10.87 -16.25 -12.09
CA SER A 462 -11.10 -14.97 -12.78
C SER A 462 -10.52 -13.77 -12.01
N ARG A 463 -10.04 -14.02 -10.78
CA ARG A 463 -9.58 -12.99 -9.86
C ARG A 463 -8.30 -12.25 -10.27
N THR A 464 -7.49 -12.84 -11.14
CA THR A 464 -6.27 -12.21 -11.67
C THR A 464 -6.51 -10.83 -12.29
N ALA A 465 -7.63 -10.61 -12.97
CA ALA A 465 -7.91 -9.30 -13.57
C ALA A 465 -8.23 -8.23 -12.53
N TRP A 466 -8.80 -8.60 -11.38
CA TRP A 466 -9.01 -7.64 -10.30
C TRP A 466 -7.66 -7.16 -9.76
N SER A 467 -6.67 -8.05 -9.63
CA SER A 467 -5.39 -7.69 -9.01
C SER A 467 -4.66 -6.63 -9.84
N VAL A 468 -4.82 -6.70 -11.17
CA VAL A 468 -4.35 -5.69 -12.12
C VAL A 468 -5.23 -4.44 -12.09
N LEU A 469 -6.56 -4.61 -12.10
CA LEU A 469 -7.51 -3.49 -12.14
C LEU A 469 -7.36 -2.57 -10.92
N GLN A 470 -7.16 -3.09 -9.71
CA GLN A 470 -7.00 -2.25 -8.52
C GLN A 470 -5.79 -1.32 -8.63
N TYR A 471 -4.66 -1.79 -9.19
CA TYR A 471 -3.47 -0.95 -9.36
C TYR A 471 -3.73 0.16 -10.37
N LYS A 472 -4.39 -0.18 -11.49
CA LYS A 472 -4.80 0.80 -12.50
C LYS A 472 -5.79 1.81 -11.92
N LEU A 473 -6.76 1.36 -11.13
CA LEU A 473 -7.81 2.21 -10.54
C LEU A 473 -7.20 3.22 -9.57
N MET A 474 -6.33 2.76 -8.68
CA MET A 474 -5.68 3.60 -7.69
C MET A 474 -4.65 4.53 -8.34
N ARG A 475 -3.97 4.11 -9.41
CA ARG A 475 -3.17 5.06 -10.20
C ARG A 475 -4.07 6.11 -10.87
N ALA A 476 -5.21 5.69 -11.43
CA ALA A 476 -6.11 6.58 -12.16
C ALA A 476 -6.76 7.64 -11.25
N VAL A 477 -7.18 7.29 -10.03
CA VAL A 477 -7.85 8.24 -9.11
C VAL A 477 -7.00 9.47 -8.80
N SER A 478 -5.67 9.32 -8.81
CA SER A 478 -4.72 10.40 -8.55
C SER A 478 -4.00 10.93 -9.80
N PHE A 479 -4.39 10.52 -11.00
CA PHE A 479 -3.67 10.81 -12.26
C PHE A 479 -2.21 10.40 -12.26
N GLY A 480 -1.87 9.35 -11.52
CA GLY A 480 -0.49 8.90 -11.32
C GLY A 480 0.36 9.84 -10.47
N ARG A 481 -0.21 10.89 -9.86
CA ARG A 481 0.51 11.82 -8.99
C ARG A 481 0.87 11.22 -7.63
N LYS A 482 0.14 10.18 -7.19
CA LYS A 482 0.40 9.50 -5.92
C LYS A 482 0.82 8.06 -6.20
N PRO A 483 1.95 7.58 -5.68
CA PRO A 483 2.38 6.21 -5.92
C PRO A 483 1.38 5.22 -5.31
N VAL A 484 1.33 4.03 -5.90
CA VAL A 484 0.53 2.90 -5.40
C VAL A 484 1.49 1.87 -4.84
N TRP A 485 1.42 1.63 -3.53
CA TRP A 485 2.24 0.73 -2.73
C TRP A 485 1.45 -0.50 -2.33
N PRO A 486 1.33 -1.52 -3.20
CA PRO A 486 0.69 -2.76 -2.82
C PRO A 486 1.59 -3.57 -1.89
N LEU A 487 0.97 -4.19 -0.92
CA LEU A 487 1.57 -5.14 0.02
C LEU A 487 0.79 -6.46 -0.06
N LEU A 488 1.49 -7.58 0.08
CA LEU A 488 0.87 -8.91 0.06
C LEU A 488 1.16 -9.63 1.36
N ASP A 489 0.20 -10.43 1.82
CA ASP A 489 0.43 -11.33 2.95
C ASP A 489 1.46 -12.42 2.59
N THR A 490 2.33 -12.68 3.56
CA THR A 490 3.46 -13.61 3.43
C THR A 490 3.02 -15.07 3.32
N GLY A 491 1.82 -15.40 3.82
CA GLY A 491 1.21 -16.72 3.75
C GLY A 491 0.78 -17.10 2.33
N THR A 492 0.59 -16.11 1.44
CA THR A 492 0.32 -16.37 0.02
C THR A 492 1.53 -16.98 -0.67
N PHE A 493 2.75 -16.51 -0.41
CA PHE A 493 3.97 -17.06 -1.02
C PHE A 493 4.26 -18.49 -0.54
N LYS A 494 3.96 -18.82 0.71
CA LYS A 494 4.07 -20.20 1.21
C LYS A 494 3.15 -21.18 0.49
N LYS A 495 1.95 -20.75 0.15
CA LYS A 495 0.98 -21.57 -0.60
C LYS A 495 1.34 -21.65 -2.08
N TRP A 496 2.06 -20.66 -2.60
CA TRP A 496 2.37 -20.52 -4.01
C TRP A 496 3.68 -19.73 -4.21
N PRO A 497 4.83 -20.43 -4.21
CA PRO A 497 6.16 -19.82 -4.20
C PRO A 497 6.45 -18.87 -5.37
N THR A 498 6.01 -19.22 -6.59
CA THR A 498 6.15 -18.33 -7.78
C THR A 498 5.43 -16.98 -7.61
N GLY A 499 4.57 -16.85 -6.60
CA GLY A 499 3.98 -15.56 -6.23
C GLY A 499 4.99 -14.51 -5.81
N ALA A 500 6.12 -14.91 -5.22
CA ALA A 500 7.18 -13.99 -4.85
C ALA A 500 7.75 -13.24 -6.07
N GLU A 501 7.68 -13.83 -7.26
CA GLU A 501 8.07 -13.17 -8.49
C GLU A 501 6.90 -12.52 -9.22
N LEU A 502 5.73 -13.19 -9.25
CA LEU A 502 4.59 -12.71 -10.02
C LEU A 502 3.92 -11.48 -9.37
N PHE A 503 3.97 -11.35 -8.05
CA PHE A 503 3.49 -10.17 -7.32
C PHE A 503 4.19 -8.89 -7.78
N PRO A 504 5.53 -8.75 -7.62
CA PRO A 504 6.22 -7.54 -8.06
C PRO A 504 6.14 -7.35 -9.57
N ALA A 505 6.21 -8.43 -10.38
CA ALA A 505 6.01 -8.34 -11.84
C ALA A 505 4.69 -7.64 -12.20
N ARG A 506 3.57 -8.09 -11.61
CA ARG A 506 2.25 -7.53 -11.87
C ARG A 506 2.17 -6.07 -11.41
N ALA A 507 2.54 -5.78 -10.17
CA ALA A 507 2.52 -4.41 -9.65
C ALA A 507 3.31 -3.45 -10.55
N LEU A 508 4.56 -3.80 -10.86
CA LEU A 508 5.45 -2.98 -11.68
C LEU A 508 4.98 -2.83 -13.12
N SER A 509 4.40 -3.87 -13.73
CA SER A 509 3.84 -3.77 -15.08
C SER A 509 2.66 -2.79 -15.15
N GLN A 510 1.97 -2.58 -14.03
CA GLN A 510 0.77 -1.74 -13.92
C GLN A 510 1.04 -0.43 -13.18
N GLY A 511 2.29 0.06 -13.15
CA GLY A 511 2.57 1.38 -12.58
C GLY A 511 2.54 1.46 -11.05
N ALA A 512 2.38 0.35 -10.34
CA ALA A 512 2.49 0.28 -8.89
C ALA A 512 3.91 -0.11 -8.45
N VAL A 513 4.24 0.18 -7.19
CA VAL A 513 5.54 -0.05 -6.57
C VAL A 513 5.38 -1.05 -5.42
N PRO A 514 5.69 -2.35 -5.64
CA PRO A 514 5.43 -3.39 -4.65
C PRO A 514 6.29 -3.20 -3.39
N LEU A 515 5.71 -3.47 -2.22
CA LEU A 515 6.49 -3.68 -1.00
C LEU A 515 7.23 -5.02 -1.12
N LEU A 516 8.55 -4.93 -1.29
CA LEU A 516 9.42 -6.09 -1.34
C LEU A 516 9.65 -6.61 0.07
N MET A 517 9.49 -7.92 0.25
CA MET A 517 9.67 -8.56 1.55
C MET A 517 11.13 -8.90 1.83
N TRP A 518 11.55 -8.64 3.07
CA TRP A 518 12.86 -9.01 3.59
C TRP A 518 12.73 -9.61 5.01
N SER A 519 13.44 -10.72 5.25
CA SER A 519 13.72 -11.30 6.57
C SER A 519 14.89 -12.27 6.44
N PRO A 520 15.82 -12.26 7.40
CA PRO A 520 16.99 -13.11 7.37
C PRO A 520 16.77 -14.53 7.91
N ASN A 521 15.86 -14.76 8.87
CA ASN A 521 15.95 -15.95 9.72
C ASN A 521 14.70 -16.86 9.78
N ALA A 522 13.58 -16.53 9.11
CA ALA A 522 12.47 -17.48 8.93
C ALA A 522 11.32 -17.01 7.99
N TRP A 523 11.23 -15.73 7.60
CA TRP A 523 9.99 -15.16 7.04
C TRP A 523 10.15 -13.90 6.17
N PRO A 524 10.42 -14.01 4.86
CA PRO A 524 9.95 -15.11 4.03
C PRO A 524 11.03 -16.19 3.82
N ASP A 525 10.67 -17.27 3.13
CA ASP A 525 11.62 -18.31 2.75
C ASP A 525 12.69 -17.77 1.79
N GLU A 526 13.82 -18.49 1.67
CA GLU A 526 14.96 -18.09 0.85
C GLU A 526 14.58 -17.83 -0.62
N ALA A 527 13.62 -18.57 -1.20
CA ALA A 527 13.21 -18.34 -2.58
C ALA A 527 12.50 -16.99 -2.74
N THR A 528 11.63 -16.65 -1.79
CA THR A 528 11.00 -15.32 -1.75
C THR A 528 12.03 -14.21 -1.53
N TYR A 529 12.99 -14.42 -0.63
CA TYR A 529 14.10 -13.48 -0.38
C TYR A 529 14.86 -13.20 -1.68
N GLN A 530 15.33 -14.24 -2.36
CA GLN A 530 16.14 -14.13 -3.57
C GLN A 530 15.35 -13.49 -4.72
N ALA A 531 14.07 -13.84 -4.88
CA ALA A 531 13.19 -13.22 -5.86
C ALA A 531 13.11 -11.70 -5.62
N HIS A 532 12.77 -11.27 -4.41
CA HIS A 532 12.62 -9.85 -4.09
C HIS A 532 13.94 -9.07 -4.12
N ALA A 533 15.05 -9.67 -3.69
CA ALA A 533 16.38 -9.07 -3.85
C ALA A 533 16.73 -8.88 -5.34
N GLY A 534 16.39 -9.86 -6.19
CA GLY A 534 16.50 -9.76 -7.65
C GLY A 534 15.69 -8.58 -8.22
N TYR A 535 14.45 -8.42 -7.77
CA TYR A 535 13.61 -7.28 -8.16
C TYR A 535 14.17 -5.94 -7.66
N ALA A 536 14.72 -5.87 -6.45
CA ALA A 536 15.35 -4.66 -5.93
C ALA A 536 16.55 -4.24 -6.79
N ARG A 537 17.43 -5.18 -7.16
CA ARG A 537 18.54 -4.93 -8.10
C ARG A 537 18.04 -4.49 -9.47
N PHE A 538 17.02 -5.16 -10.00
CA PHE A 538 16.41 -4.83 -11.28
C PHE A 538 15.85 -3.42 -11.32
N LEU A 539 15.14 -3.00 -10.26
CA LEU A 539 14.60 -1.64 -10.11
C LEU A 539 15.71 -0.60 -10.00
N ASN A 540 16.72 -0.85 -9.17
CA ASN A 540 17.86 0.06 -9.02
C ASN A 540 18.62 0.27 -10.33
N ALA A 541 18.75 -0.77 -11.17
CA ALA A 541 19.42 -0.67 -12.47
C ALA A 541 18.56 -0.03 -13.58
N ASN A 542 17.23 0.00 -13.42
CA ASN A 542 16.30 0.37 -14.49
C ASN A 542 15.25 1.41 -14.07
N ARG A 543 15.59 2.31 -13.14
CA ARG A 543 14.66 3.27 -12.52
C ARG A 543 13.82 4.05 -13.54
N ALA A 544 14.41 4.47 -14.66
CA ALA A 544 13.73 5.27 -15.68
C ALA A 544 12.56 4.54 -16.36
N LEU A 545 12.50 3.20 -16.32
CA LEU A 545 11.38 2.43 -16.86
C LEU A 545 10.12 2.49 -15.97
N PHE A 546 10.27 2.89 -14.71
CA PHE A 546 9.20 2.84 -13.72
C PHE A 546 8.72 4.24 -13.28
N LEU A 547 9.60 5.24 -13.39
CA LEU A 547 9.31 6.63 -13.05
C LEU A 547 8.60 7.38 -14.18
N ASN A 548 7.72 8.31 -13.81
CA ASN A 548 7.15 9.35 -14.70
C ASN A 548 6.70 8.81 -16.07
N ARG A 549 5.82 7.81 -16.05
CA ARG A 549 5.27 7.17 -17.26
C ARG A 549 3.76 7.23 -17.30
N GLN A 550 3.22 7.25 -18.52
CA GLN A 550 1.81 7.33 -18.81
C GLN A 550 1.37 6.12 -19.65
N PRO A 551 0.19 5.56 -19.39
CA PRO A 551 -0.35 4.46 -20.17
C PRO A 551 -0.77 4.93 -21.57
N VAL A 552 -0.49 4.12 -22.60
CA VAL A 552 -0.83 4.39 -24.02
C VAL A 552 -2.26 3.95 -24.37
N ALA A 553 -3.07 3.63 -23.36
CA ALA A 553 -4.43 3.14 -23.55
C ALA A 553 -5.34 4.13 -24.26
N ARG A 554 -6.20 3.60 -25.15
CA ARG A 554 -7.25 4.35 -25.88
C ARG A 554 -8.67 3.95 -25.48
N VAL A 555 -8.79 3.01 -24.55
CA VAL A 555 -10.05 2.55 -23.96
C VAL A 555 -10.14 3.04 -22.51
N ALA A 556 -11.20 3.76 -22.18
CA ALA A 556 -11.55 4.13 -20.82
C ALA A 556 -12.60 3.16 -20.26
N LEU A 557 -12.39 2.70 -19.03
CA LEU A 557 -13.32 1.84 -18.29
C LEU A 557 -13.82 2.59 -17.06
N VAL A 558 -15.11 2.96 -17.03
CA VAL A 558 -15.61 3.82 -15.95
C VAL A 558 -15.77 3.05 -14.64
N TYR A 559 -15.23 3.60 -13.56
CA TYR A 559 -15.55 3.23 -12.17
C TYR A 559 -16.40 4.34 -11.54
N SER A 560 -17.62 4.02 -11.08
CA SER A 560 -18.54 5.02 -10.52
C SER A 560 -18.62 4.93 -9.01
N VAL A 561 -18.04 5.92 -8.33
CA VAL A 561 -18.18 6.14 -6.89
C VAL A 561 -19.66 6.24 -6.48
N PRO A 562 -20.51 7.10 -7.10
CA PRO A 562 -21.92 7.21 -6.71
C PRO A 562 -22.68 5.89 -6.91
N THR A 563 -22.39 5.12 -7.95
CA THR A 563 -23.04 3.81 -8.15
C THR A 563 -22.66 2.79 -7.04
N CYS A 564 -21.46 2.92 -6.47
CA CYS A 564 -20.93 2.00 -5.45
C CYS A 564 -21.32 2.37 -4.01
N PHE A 565 -21.14 3.63 -3.58
CA PHE A 565 -21.14 3.94 -2.14
C PHE A 565 -22.51 3.85 -1.47
N TRP A 566 -23.57 4.23 -2.18
CA TRP A 566 -24.95 4.00 -1.73
C TRP A 566 -25.23 2.53 -1.42
N ARG A 567 -24.50 1.63 -2.08
CA ARG A 567 -24.69 0.18 -2.03
C ARG A 567 -23.67 -0.53 -1.14
N HIS A 568 -22.95 0.21 -0.30
CA HIS A 568 -21.94 -0.33 0.59
C HIS A 568 -22.11 0.21 2.02
N PHE A 569 -23.22 -0.17 2.67
CA PHE A 569 -23.55 0.28 4.01
C PHE A 569 -24.20 -0.86 4.83
N HIS A 570 -23.43 -1.45 5.77
CA HIS A 570 -23.80 -2.69 6.46
C HIS A 570 -25.13 -2.60 7.22
N THR A 571 -25.38 -1.46 7.85
CA THR A 571 -26.60 -1.10 8.59
C THR A 571 -27.89 -1.40 7.83
N TYR A 572 -27.87 -1.21 6.52
CA TYR A 572 -29.05 -1.34 5.68
C TYR A 572 -29.20 -2.76 5.13
N TRP A 573 -28.36 -3.70 5.57
CA TRP A 573 -28.27 -5.05 5.04
C TRP A 573 -27.95 -5.07 3.54
N ILE A 574 -27.45 -3.94 3.05
CA ILE A 574 -26.96 -3.74 1.70
C ILE A 574 -25.49 -4.16 1.70
N TYR A 575 -25.27 -5.47 1.90
CA TYR A 575 -23.94 -6.09 1.81
C TYR A 575 -24.06 -7.49 1.18
N TRP A 576 -22.92 -8.03 0.73
CA TRP A 576 -22.61 -9.42 0.31
C TRP A 576 -23.49 -10.12 -0.76
N ARG A 577 -24.81 -10.10 -0.65
CA ARG A 577 -25.78 -10.70 -1.60
C ARG A 577 -26.54 -9.66 -2.42
N ALA A 578 -26.72 -8.45 -1.90
CA ALA A 578 -27.42 -7.38 -2.59
C ALA A 578 -26.51 -6.46 -3.42
N GLY A 579 -25.20 -6.39 -3.14
CA GLY A 579 -24.28 -5.32 -3.57
C GLY A 579 -24.28 -4.87 -5.05
N SER A 580 -23.68 -3.70 -5.30
CA SER A 580 -23.60 -3.08 -6.62
C SER A 580 -23.03 -4.03 -7.68
N ASN A 581 -23.87 -4.35 -8.66
CA ASN A 581 -23.51 -5.12 -9.84
C ASN A 581 -22.35 -4.46 -10.60
N HIS A 582 -22.27 -3.12 -10.63
CA HIS A 582 -21.18 -2.36 -11.21
C HIS A 582 -19.81 -2.89 -10.80
N GLY A 583 -19.62 -3.01 -9.48
CA GLY A 583 -18.40 -3.52 -8.88
C GLY A 583 -18.06 -4.85 -9.52
N LYS A 584 -18.94 -5.85 -9.43
CA LYS A 584 -18.70 -7.19 -9.98
C LYS A 584 -18.44 -7.20 -11.50
N TRP A 585 -19.09 -6.33 -12.26
CA TRP A 585 -19.04 -6.36 -13.72
C TRP A 585 -17.82 -5.64 -14.30
N ILE A 586 -17.35 -4.56 -13.68
CA ILE A 586 -16.21 -3.80 -14.19
C ILE A 586 -14.95 -4.68 -14.34
N GLY A 587 -14.66 -5.55 -13.37
CA GLY A 587 -13.51 -6.46 -13.46
C GLY A 587 -13.70 -7.63 -14.42
N GLN A 588 -14.93 -7.99 -14.80
CA GLN A 588 -15.14 -8.96 -15.88
C GLN A 588 -14.83 -8.33 -17.24
N VAL A 589 -15.22 -7.07 -17.44
CA VAL A 589 -14.80 -6.32 -18.62
C VAL A 589 -13.29 -6.15 -18.63
N ALA A 590 -12.69 -5.76 -17.50
CA ALA A 590 -11.24 -5.67 -17.36
C ALA A 590 -10.55 -6.99 -17.74
N ARG A 591 -11.09 -8.13 -17.29
CA ARG A 591 -10.57 -9.44 -17.67
C ARG A 591 -10.59 -9.69 -19.17
N VAL A 592 -11.71 -9.37 -19.83
CA VAL A 592 -11.82 -9.53 -21.29
C VAL A 592 -10.79 -8.66 -22.02
N LEU A 593 -10.57 -7.44 -21.54
CA LEU A 593 -9.57 -6.52 -22.10
C LEU A 593 -8.14 -7.04 -21.91
N GLU A 594 -7.80 -7.55 -20.73
CA GLU A 594 -6.50 -8.18 -20.47
C GLU A 594 -6.29 -9.43 -21.35
N ASP A 595 -7.28 -10.33 -21.43
CA ASP A 595 -7.21 -11.57 -22.23
C ASP A 595 -7.16 -11.31 -23.75
N ALA A 596 -7.60 -10.12 -24.19
CA ALA A 596 -7.56 -9.67 -25.57
C ALA A 596 -6.37 -8.75 -25.88
N HIS A 597 -5.50 -8.48 -24.91
CA HIS A 597 -4.37 -7.56 -25.01
C HIS A 597 -4.77 -6.14 -25.46
N ILE A 598 -5.94 -5.66 -25.00
CA ILE A 598 -6.44 -4.31 -25.29
C ILE A 598 -6.06 -3.39 -24.11
N PRO A 599 -5.15 -2.43 -24.29
CA PRO A 599 -4.81 -1.48 -23.24
C PRO A 599 -6.01 -0.61 -22.85
N TYR A 600 -6.31 -0.57 -21.56
CA TYR A 600 -7.36 0.26 -20.98
C TYR A 600 -6.90 0.94 -19.69
N GLU A 601 -7.58 2.03 -19.36
CA GLU A 601 -7.43 2.77 -18.11
C GLU A 601 -8.78 2.97 -17.43
N PRO A 602 -8.86 2.84 -16.10
CA PRO A 602 -10.01 3.29 -15.36
C PRO A 602 -10.18 4.81 -15.47
N VAL A 603 -11.43 5.27 -15.56
CA VAL A 603 -11.81 6.68 -15.37
C VAL A 603 -12.79 6.73 -14.22
N VAL A 604 -12.50 7.54 -13.21
CA VAL A 604 -13.30 7.56 -11.98
C VAL A 604 -14.38 8.64 -12.07
N PHE A 605 -15.64 8.24 -11.99
CA PHE A 605 -16.76 9.15 -11.80
C PHE A 605 -16.96 9.34 -10.30
N GLY A 606 -16.77 10.58 -9.85
CA GLY A 606 -16.83 10.99 -8.46
C GLY A 606 -18.25 11.30 -7.98
N HIS A 607 -18.38 11.55 -6.68
CA HIS A 607 -19.56 12.18 -6.11
C HIS A 607 -19.11 13.54 -5.57
N PRO A 608 -19.83 14.66 -5.82
CA PRO A 608 -19.37 16.01 -5.48
C PRO A 608 -18.83 16.16 -4.05
N ASP A 609 -19.49 15.54 -3.07
CA ASP A 609 -19.07 15.62 -1.66
C ASP A 609 -17.92 14.67 -1.26
N LEU A 610 -17.65 13.64 -2.07
CA LEU A 610 -16.76 12.53 -1.68
C LEU A 610 -15.48 12.47 -2.50
N LEU A 611 -15.55 12.78 -3.80
CA LEU A 611 -14.41 12.71 -4.70
C LEU A 611 -14.65 13.62 -5.90
N ASP A 612 -13.80 14.61 -6.11
CA ASP A 612 -13.84 15.42 -7.32
C ASP A 612 -13.34 14.61 -8.54
N ASP A 613 -14.05 14.77 -9.65
CA ASP A 613 -13.79 14.10 -10.91
C ASP A 613 -13.59 15.06 -12.10
N GLU A 614 -13.38 16.35 -11.86
CA GLU A 614 -13.20 17.34 -12.93
C GLU A 614 -12.09 16.94 -13.92
N GLU A 615 -10.91 16.62 -13.39
CA GLU A 615 -9.77 16.18 -14.20
C GLU A 615 -10.07 14.83 -14.90
N GLN A 616 -10.92 13.97 -14.32
CA GLN A 616 -11.33 12.69 -14.92
C GLN A 616 -12.22 12.92 -16.13
N LEU A 617 -13.18 13.83 -16.01
CA LEU A 617 -14.07 14.20 -17.10
C LEU A 617 -13.34 14.95 -18.22
N ALA A 618 -12.31 15.74 -17.89
CA ALA A 618 -11.43 16.38 -18.87
C ALA A 618 -10.55 15.35 -19.61
N SER A 619 -10.05 14.33 -18.89
CA SER A 619 -9.19 13.29 -19.47
C SER A 619 -9.87 12.44 -20.54
N LEU A 620 -11.22 12.45 -20.59
CA LEU A 620 -12.01 11.69 -21.56
C LEU A 620 -11.58 11.93 -23.01
N ASP A 621 -11.03 13.11 -23.35
CA ASP A 621 -10.54 13.46 -24.68
C ASP A 621 -9.37 12.60 -25.17
N ARG A 622 -8.67 11.91 -24.26
CA ARG A 622 -7.57 10.99 -24.58
C ARG A 622 -8.02 9.64 -25.13
N TYR A 623 -9.31 9.31 -25.01
CA TYR A 623 -9.83 7.98 -25.32
C TYR A 623 -10.71 7.98 -26.57
N ASP A 624 -10.68 6.86 -27.30
CA ASP A 624 -11.53 6.59 -28.46
C ASP A 624 -12.80 5.82 -28.09
N VAL A 625 -12.73 5.07 -26.98
CA VAL A 625 -13.80 4.19 -26.50
C VAL A 625 -14.00 4.42 -25.01
N LEU A 626 -15.26 4.61 -24.60
CA LEU A 626 -15.67 4.71 -23.21
C LEU A 626 -16.61 3.55 -22.88
N VAL A 627 -16.20 2.70 -21.95
CA VAL A 627 -16.97 1.54 -21.50
C VAL A 627 -17.65 1.86 -20.16
N LEU A 628 -18.96 1.74 -20.16
CA LEU A 628 -19.85 1.98 -19.01
C LEU A 628 -20.52 0.66 -18.65
N THR A 629 -20.24 0.14 -17.46
CA THR A 629 -20.71 -1.18 -17.05
C THR A 629 -21.60 -1.06 -15.83
N ASP A 630 -22.91 -1.08 -16.02
CA ASP A 630 -23.91 -0.97 -14.95
C ASP A 630 -23.74 0.28 -14.07
N VAL A 631 -23.51 1.43 -14.70
CA VAL A 631 -23.24 2.73 -14.06
C VAL A 631 -24.55 3.51 -13.95
N ASP A 632 -25.35 3.22 -12.93
CA ASP A 632 -26.72 3.69 -12.84
C ASP A 632 -26.87 5.08 -12.19
N CYS A 633 -25.98 5.46 -11.27
CA CYS A 633 -25.94 6.78 -10.65
C CYS A 633 -24.91 7.68 -11.35
N VAL A 634 -25.37 8.78 -11.95
CA VAL A 634 -24.55 9.69 -12.77
C VAL A 634 -24.99 11.14 -12.56
N SER A 635 -24.06 12.06 -12.31
CA SER A 635 -24.35 13.49 -12.24
C SER A 635 -24.66 14.11 -13.59
N ASP A 636 -25.32 15.28 -13.61
CA ASP A 636 -25.57 15.98 -14.86
C ASP A 636 -24.26 16.42 -15.56
N ARG A 637 -23.22 16.74 -14.77
CA ARG A 637 -21.86 17.03 -15.28
C ARG A 637 -21.25 15.82 -15.98
N GLN A 638 -21.32 14.65 -15.35
CA GLN A 638 -20.84 13.39 -15.93
C GLN A 638 -21.64 13.01 -17.19
N ALA A 639 -22.96 13.17 -17.15
CA ALA A 639 -23.84 12.92 -18.30
C ALA A 639 -23.44 13.77 -19.50
N GLU A 640 -23.17 15.07 -19.29
CA GLU A 640 -22.75 15.97 -20.35
C GLU A 640 -21.35 15.62 -20.89
N ALA A 641 -20.42 15.23 -20.03
CA ALA A 641 -19.10 14.76 -20.46
C ALA A 641 -19.21 13.52 -21.39
N VAL A 642 -20.10 12.58 -21.09
CA VAL A 642 -20.39 11.41 -21.94
C VAL A 642 -21.05 11.84 -23.27
N ARG A 643 -21.98 12.79 -23.25
CA ARG A 643 -22.59 13.32 -24.49
C ARG A 643 -21.55 14.01 -25.38
N ARG A 644 -20.68 14.84 -24.80
CA ARG A 644 -19.56 15.48 -25.49
C ARG A 644 -18.61 14.46 -26.09
N PHE A 645 -18.25 13.42 -25.33
CA PHE A 645 -17.43 12.30 -25.79
C PHE A 645 -18.01 11.63 -27.03
N LYS A 646 -19.32 11.34 -27.03
CA LYS A 646 -20.01 10.78 -28.19
C LYS A 646 -20.07 11.76 -29.37
N LYS A 647 -20.39 13.03 -29.12
CA LYS A 647 -20.55 14.07 -30.15
C LYS A 647 -19.26 14.32 -30.94
N ARG A 648 -18.10 14.25 -30.29
CA ARG A 648 -16.79 14.38 -30.97
C ARG A 648 -16.33 13.10 -31.70
N GLY A 649 -17.17 12.06 -31.75
CA GLY A 649 -16.89 10.81 -32.45
C GLY A 649 -16.29 9.70 -31.58
N GLY A 650 -16.28 9.81 -30.26
CA GLY A 650 -15.93 8.71 -29.35
C GLY A 650 -17.00 7.61 -29.33
N ARG A 651 -16.60 6.34 -29.18
CA ARG A 651 -17.52 5.20 -29.07
C ARG A 651 -17.91 4.96 -27.61
N VAL A 652 -19.19 5.09 -27.28
CA VAL A 652 -19.71 4.75 -25.95
C VAL A 652 -20.27 3.34 -25.99
N VAL A 653 -19.75 2.45 -25.14
CA VAL A 653 -20.21 1.06 -24.99
C VAL A 653 -20.88 0.94 -23.63
N VAL A 654 -22.19 0.77 -23.62
CA VAL A 654 -22.97 0.53 -22.40
C VAL A 654 -23.22 -0.97 -22.25
N ILE A 655 -22.90 -1.52 -21.09
CA ILE A 655 -23.21 -2.91 -20.72
C ILE A 655 -24.08 -2.86 -19.46
N GLY A 656 -25.32 -3.31 -19.54
CA GLY A 656 -26.30 -3.15 -18.45
C GLY A 656 -26.89 -1.75 -18.37
N GLU A 657 -27.11 -1.26 -17.15
CA GLU A 657 -27.74 0.05 -16.90
C GLU A 657 -26.78 1.23 -17.06
N PHE A 658 -27.30 2.38 -17.49
CA PHE A 658 -26.58 3.65 -17.48
C PHE A 658 -27.50 4.84 -17.17
N GLY A 659 -27.17 5.59 -16.12
CA GLY A 659 -27.81 6.88 -15.82
C GLY A 659 -29.32 6.81 -15.60
N SER A 660 -29.78 5.79 -14.87
CA SER A 660 -31.19 5.69 -14.44
C SER A 660 -31.46 6.52 -13.18
N ARG A 661 -30.41 6.92 -12.47
CA ARG A 661 -30.43 7.76 -11.27
C ARG A 661 -29.44 8.93 -11.41
N ASN A 662 -29.62 9.97 -10.60
CA ASN A 662 -28.60 10.99 -10.41
C ASN A 662 -27.51 10.49 -9.41
N GLU A 663 -26.52 11.31 -9.13
CA GLU A 663 -25.46 11.04 -8.16
C GLU A 663 -25.99 10.77 -6.74
N ASP A 664 -27.15 11.32 -6.40
CA ASP A 664 -27.81 11.21 -5.09
C ASP A 664 -28.77 10.02 -4.98
N PHE A 665 -28.65 9.05 -5.90
CA PHE A 665 -29.51 7.87 -5.97
C PHE A 665 -30.99 8.16 -6.32
N ILE A 666 -31.33 9.38 -6.73
CA ILE A 666 -32.71 9.76 -7.09
C ILE A 666 -33.01 9.26 -8.50
N SER A 667 -34.11 8.51 -8.65
CA SER A 667 -34.56 8.02 -9.95
C SER A 667 -34.86 9.15 -10.93
N ARG A 668 -34.34 9.04 -12.15
CA ARG A 668 -34.67 9.94 -13.24
C ARG A 668 -35.95 9.46 -13.92
N ALA A 669 -36.83 10.39 -14.31
CA ALA A 669 -38.04 10.07 -15.07
C ALA A 669 -37.73 9.42 -16.43
N LYS A 670 -36.58 9.77 -17.02
CA LYS A 670 -36.06 9.17 -18.25
C LYS A 670 -34.59 8.83 -18.06
N ARG A 671 -34.19 7.65 -18.54
CA ARG A 671 -32.80 7.22 -18.56
C ARG A 671 -31.98 8.08 -19.53
N LEU A 672 -30.71 8.28 -19.22
CA LEU A 672 -29.81 9.07 -20.07
C LEU A 672 -29.52 8.40 -21.42
N MET A 673 -29.40 7.08 -21.44
CA MET A 673 -29.24 6.28 -22.66
C MET A 673 -29.97 4.93 -22.50
N PRO A 674 -30.41 4.29 -23.60
CA PRO A 674 -30.91 2.92 -23.53
C PRO A 674 -29.78 1.95 -23.13
N PRO A 675 -30.09 0.80 -22.50
CA PRO A 675 -29.13 -0.26 -22.29
C PRO A 675 -28.50 -0.70 -23.62
N GLY A 676 -27.19 -0.95 -23.60
CA GLY A 676 -26.47 -1.48 -24.76
C GLY A 676 -26.45 -3.01 -24.75
N LEU A 677 -25.28 -3.59 -24.49
CA LEU A 677 -25.15 -5.04 -24.30
C LEU A 677 -25.80 -5.47 -22.97
N PRO A 678 -26.46 -6.64 -22.91
CA PRO A 678 -27.00 -7.16 -21.66
C PRO A 678 -25.88 -7.65 -20.74
N THR A 679 -26.09 -7.59 -19.42
CA THR A 679 -25.14 -8.11 -18.43
C THR A 679 -24.94 -9.64 -18.52
N SER A 680 -25.85 -10.36 -19.17
CA SER A 680 -25.73 -11.81 -19.41
C SER A 680 -24.47 -12.17 -20.19
N VAL A 681 -23.97 -11.28 -21.08
CA VAL A 681 -22.70 -11.48 -21.79
C VAL A 681 -21.52 -11.59 -20.81
N LEU A 682 -21.57 -10.85 -19.69
CA LEU A 682 -20.56 -10.93 -18.63
C LEU A 682 -20.77 -12.14 -17.72
N GLU A 683 -22.01 -12.61 -17.57
CA GLU A 683 -22.34 -13.83 -16.83
C GLU A 683 -21.79 -15.07 -17.52
N ASP A 684 -22.02 -15.16 -18.84
CA ASP A 684 -21.55 -16.23 -19.70
C ASP A 684 -20.03 -16.35 -19.62
N PHE A 685 -19.31 -15.22 -19.67
CA PHE A 685 -17.86 -15.19 -19.58
C PHE A 685 -17.33 -15.62 -18.20
N ARG A 686 -18.04 -15.28 -17.12
CA ARG A 686 -17.60 -15.53 -15.74
C ARG A 686 -17.79 -16.97 -15.27
N ASN A 687 -18.86 -17.63 -15.71
CA ASN A 687 -19.28 -18.90 -15.12
C ASN A 687 -18.42 -20.07 -15.64
N LEU A 688 -17.73 -20.75 -14.73
CA LEU A 688 -16.85 -21.89 -15.05
C LEU A 688 -17.60 -23.10 -15.64
N LYS A 689 -18.93 -23.16 -15.45
CA LYS A 689 -19.80 -24.18 -16.05
C LYS A 689 -20.29 -23.79 -17.45
N THR A 690 -20.05 -22.55 -17.89
CA THR A 690 -20.42 -22.12 -19.24
C THR A 690 -19.59 -22.87 -20.28
N SER A 691 -20.24 -23.27 -21.38
CA SER A 691 -19.55 -23.96 -22.45
C SER A 691 -18.41 -23.09 -23.02
N PRO A 692 -17.27 -23.68 -23.43
CA PRO A 692 -16.19 -22.93 -24.06
C PRO A 692 -16.63 -22.14 -25.30
N GLY A 693 -17.65 -22.63 -26.03
CA GLY A 693 -18.23 -21.94 -27.18
C GLY A 693 -18.93 -20.63 -26.79
N THR A 694 -19.77 -20.67 -25.76
CA THR A 694 -20.48 -19.50 -25.24
C THR A 694 -19.51 -18.46 -24.66
N VAL A 695 -18.48 -18.89 -23.92
CA VAL A 695 -17.43 -17.98 -23.42
C VAL A 695 -16.71 -17.28 -24.59
N ARG A 696 -16.40 -18.01 -25.66
CA ARG A 696 -15.79 -17.43 -26.87
C ARG A 696 -16.72 -16.43 -27.56
N ALA A 697 -18.00 -16.74 -27.69
CA ALA A 697 -18.99 -15.85 -28.30
C ALA A 697 -19.14 -14.56 -27.47
N ALA A 698 -19.29 -14.68 -26.15
CA ALA A 698 -19.38 -13.54 -25.24
C ALA A 698 -18.14 -12.63 -25.32
N ARG A 699 -16.95 -13.23 -25.33
CA ARG A 699 -15.69 -12.50 -25.51
C ARG A 699 -15.65 -11.77 -26.86
N THR A 700 -16.06 -12.45 -27.93
CA THR A 700 -16.07 -11.89 -29.28
C THR A 700 -17.00 -10.68 -29.36
N ALA A 701 -18.23 -10.80 -28.87
CA ALA A 701 -19.19 -9.70 -28.83
C ALA A 701 -18.66 -8.47 -28.06
N LEU A 702 -18.01 -8.69 -26.90
CA LEU A 702 -17.38 -7.62 -26.14
C LEU A 702 -16.21 -6.99 -26.89
N CYS A 703 -15.33 -7.80 -27.47
CA CYS A 703 -14.22 -7.30 -28.27
C CYS A 703 -14.70 -6.52 -29.48
N GLU A 704 -15.71 -6.97 -30.23
CA GLU A 704 -16.26 -6.24 -31.38
C GLU A 704 -16.96 -4.93 -30.98
N ALA A 705 -17.62 -4.93 -29.81
CA ALA A 705 -18.23 -3.73 -29.25
C ALA A 705 -17.19 -2.69 -28.83
N ILE A 706 -16.03 -3.13 -28.32
CA ILE A 706 -15.00 -2.25 -27.78
C ILE A 706 -13.96 -1.88 -28.84
N GLN A 707 -13.44 -2.85 -29.58
CA GLN A 707 -12.37 -2.63 -30.55
C GLN A 707 -12.82 -1.71 -31.68
N ARG A 708 -11.92 -0.82 -32.07
CA ARG A 708 -11.97 -0.05 -33.31
C ARG A 708 -11.05 -0.71 -34.34
N PRO A 709 -11.15 -0.37 -35.64
CA PRO A 709 -10.38 -1.01 -36.71
C PRO A 709 -8.85 -0.92 -36.60
N ARG A 710 -8.31 -0.20 -35.61
CA ARG A 710 -6.87 0.03 -35.45
C ARG A 710 -6.45 -0.26 -34.01
N ALA A 711 -6.10 -1.50 -33.71
CA ALA A 711 -5.59 -1.90 -32.40
C ALA A 711 -4.23 -1.24 -32.11
N VAL A 712 -3.95 -0.98 -30.82
CA VAL A 712 -2.65 -0.45 -30.38
C VAL A 712 -1.62 -1.59 -30.30
N ILE A 713 -2.05 -2.78 -29.90
CA ILE A 713 -1.24 -4.00 -29.83
C ILE A 713 -1.96 -5.09 -30.62
N GLU A 714 -1.22 -5.76 -31.49
CA GLU A 714 -1.61 -7.02 -32.13
C GLU A 714 -0.57 -8.07 -31.80
N THR A 715 -0.99 -9.28 -31.42
CA THR A 715 -0.06 -10.32 -30.96
C THR A 715 -0.66 -11.71 -31.05
N ASN A 716 0.21 -12.73 -31.18
CA ASN A 716 -0.14 -14.14 -31.01
C ASN A 716 -0.07 -14.62 -29.55
N ALA A 717 0.20 -13.72 -28.59
CA ALA A 717 0.35 -14.06 -27.19
C ALA A 717 -0.88 -14.78 -26.62
N PRO A 718 -0.68 -15.77 -25.73
CA PRO A 718 -1.78 -16.40 -25.02
C PRO A 718 -2.36 -15.44 -23.97
N ARG A 719 -3.63 -15.65 -23.62
CA ARG A 719 -4.33 -14.92 -22.54
C ARG A 719 -3.64 -14.94 -21.17
N THR A 720 -2.70 -15.86 -20.95
CA THR A 720 -1.88 -15.95 -19.73
C THR A 720 -0.72 -14.95 -19.70
N LEU A 721 -0.44 -14.25 -20.80
CA LEU A 721 0.60 -13.26 -20.93
C LEU A 721 -0.01 -11.85 -20.98
N SER A 722 -0.16 -11.20 -19.83
CA SER A 722 -0.70 -9.83 -19.78
C SER A 722 0.30 -8.81 -20.33
N MET A 723 -0.21 -7.77 -20.99
CA MET A 723 0.59 -6.71 -21.61
C MET A 723 0.16 -5.33 -21.13
N ALA A 724 1.12 -4.50 -20.71
CA ALA A 724 0.90 -3.09 -20.37
C ALA A 724 1.84 -2.20 -21.17
N PHE A 725 1.27 -1.22 -21.88
CA PHE A 725 2.03 -0.35 -22.78
C PHE A 725 2.13 1.07 -22.25
N TRP A 726 3.37 1.53 -22.12
CA TRP A 726 3.72 2.76 -21.44
C TRP A 726 4.51 3.68 -22.37
N ARG A 727 4.36 4.98 -22.12
CA ARG A 727 5.15 6.06 -22.68
C ARG A 727 5.76 6.85 -21.53
N ASP A 728 7.03 7.21 -21.61
CA ASP A 728 7.60 8.15 -20.64
C ASP A 728 6.94 9.54 -20.77
N ALA A 729 6.99 10.36 -19.71
CA ALA A 729 6.34 11.67 -19.71
C ALA A 729 6.86 12.62 -20.81
N ALA A 730 8.13 12.50 -21.21
CA ALA A 730 8.70 13.33 -22.27
C ALA A 730 8.48 12.74 -23.67
N GLY A 731 7.91 11.54 -23.76
CA GLY A 731 7.46 10.91 -24.99
C GLY A 731 8.55 10.41 -25.92
N ARG A 732 9.72 10.08 -25.38
CA ARG A 732 10.96 9.65 -26.05
C ARG A 732 11.16 8.13 -26.03
N ARG A 733 10.46 7.45 -25.12
CA ARG A 733 10.55 6.01 -24.89
C ARG A 733 9.16 5.42 -24.79
N LEU A 734 8.99 4.26 -25.41
CA LEU A 734 7.84 3.40 -25.20
C LEU A 734 8.31 2.09 -24.58
N SER A 735 7.55 1.54 -23.65
CA SER A 735 7.85 0.25 -23.04
C SER A 735 6.63 -0.65 -22.98
N LEU A 736 6.76 -1.85 -23.54
CA LEU A 736 5.78 -2.91 -23.46
C LEU A 736 6.19 -3.89 -22.36
N HIS A 737 5.47 -3.85 -21.26
CA HIS A 737 5.65 -4.73 -20.12
C HIS A 737 4.82 -6.00 -20.31
N MET A 738 5.45 -7.17 -20.24
CA MET A 738 4.83 -8.47 -20.45
C MET A 738 5.00 -9.34 -19.20
N VAL A 739 3.90 -9.80 -18.61
CA VAL A 739 3.91 -10.63 -17.40
C VAL A 739 3.24 -11.96 -17.66
N ASN A 740 4.00 -13.03 -17.49
CA ASN A 740 3.53 -14.40 -17.71
C ASN A 740 2.92 -14.97 -16.43
N SER A 741 1.62 -15.24 -16.46
CA SER A 741 0.89 -15.88 -15.36
C SER A 741 0.68 -17.39 -15.58
N SER A 742 1.34 -17.99 -16.57
CA SER A 742 1.32 -19.43 -16.82
C SER A 742 2.27 -20.14 -15.85
N VAL A 743 1.69 -20.73 -14.80
CA VAL A 743 2.44 -21.40 -13.73
C VAL A 743 1.97 -22.86 -13.62
N ASP A 744 2.95 -23.75 -13.52
CA ASP A 744 2.78 -25.12 -13.07
C ASP A 744 2.63 -25.14 -11.54
N LEU A 745 1.43 -25.46 -11.06
CA LEU A 745 1.11 -25.39 -9.63
C LEU A 745 1.58 -26.60 -8.85
N GLU A 746 1.89 -27.71 -9.53
CA GLU A 746 2.43 -28.92 -8.93
C GLU A 746 3.94 -28.76 -8.70
N HIS A 747 4.64 -28.21 -9.70
CA HIS A 747 6.09 -28.02 -9.67
C HIS A 747 6.53 -26.64 -9.18
N HIS A 748 5.57 -25.75 -8.89
CA HIS A 748 5.82 -24.35 -8.50
C HIS A 748 6.79 -23.63 -9.46
N ALA A 749 6.56 -23.75 -10.77
CA ALA A 749 7.44 -23.21 -11.79
C ALA A 749 6.67 -22.48 -12.90
N PHE A 750 7.27 -21.45 -13.48
CA PHE A 750 6.71 -20.80 -14.67
C PHE A 750 6.84 -21.70 -15.89
N ARG A 751 5.82 -21.71 -16.75
CA ARG A 751 5.89 -22.26 -18.11
C ARG A 751 6.18 -21.09 -19.06
N PRO A 752 7.43 -20.90 -19.54
CA PRO A 752 7.77 -19.74 -20.34
C PRO A 752 6.92 -19.66 -21.61
N THR A 753 6.47 -18.46 -21.95
CA THR A 753 5.79 -18.22 -23.24
C THR A 753 6.83 -17.86 -24.28
N THR A 754 6.94 -18.64 -25.35
CA THR A 754 7.99 -18.48 -26.37
C THR A 754 7.45 -18.00 -27.71
N GLY A 755 8.32 -17.35 -28.49
CA GLY A 755 8.02 -16.95 -29.87
C GLY A 755 6.86 -15.95 -29.99
N VAL A 756 6.75 -15.03 -29.04
CA VAL A 756 5.67 -14.04 -29.02
C VAL A 756 5.91 -13.00 -30.11
N GLU A 757 5.00 -12.94 -31.07
CA GLU A 757 4.98 -11.94 -32.12
C GLU A 757 4.18 -10.73 -31.65
N VAL A 758 4.76 -9.55 -31.76
CA VAL A 758 4.15 -8.30 -31.32
C VAL A 758 4.19 -7.31 -32.47
N SER A 759 3.03 -6.73 -32.79
CA SER A 759 2.93 -5.52 -33.60
C SER A 759 2.37 -4.38 -32.76
N LEU A 760 3.08 -3.26 -32.72
CA LEU A 760 2.69 -2.06 -32.00
C LEU A 760 2.41 -0.93 -32.97
N ARG A 761 1.31 -0.22 -32.73
CA ARG A 761 1.08 1.07 -33.39
C ARG A 761 1.72 2.19 -32.59
N LEU A 762 2.59 2.93 -33.24
CA LEU A 762 3.33 4.04 -32.64
C LEU A 762 2.49 5.32 -32.61
N PRO A 763 2.70 6.19 -31.61
CA PRO A 763 2.26 7.58 -31.67
C PRO A 763 2.83 8.30 -32.90
N GLU A 764 2.10 9.30 -33.41
CA GLU A 764 2.59 10.13 -34.51
C GLU A 764 3.97 10.71 -34.19
N ARG A 765 4.88 10.62 -35.17
CA ARG A 765 6.25 11.17 -35.09
C ARG A 765 7.10 10.61 -33.94
N PHE A 766 6.79 9.41 -33.44
CA PHE A 766 7.66 8.73 -32.49
C PHE A 766 8.95 8.23 -33.18
N ASP A 767 10.09 8.67 -32.66
CA ASP A 767 11.41 8.29 -33.15
C ASP A 767 12.08 7.26 -32.23
N PHE A 768 12.68 6.25 -32.85
CA PHE A 768 13.42 5.18 -32.18
C PHE A 768 14.26 4.45 -33.23
N ASN A 769 15.40 3.90 -32.82
CA ASN A 769 16.26 3.10 -33.68
C ASN A 769 16.60 1.72 -33.09
N ARG A 770 16.10 1.43 -31.89
CA ARG A 770 16.43 0.22 -31.12
C ARG A 770 15.24 -0.31 -30.35
N ILE A 771 15.11 -1.64 -30.29
CA ILE A 771 14.22 -2.34 -29.36
C ILE A 771 15.09 -3.20 -28.45
N ARG A 772 15.04 -2.95 -27.14
CA ARG A 772 15.81 -3.68 -26.13
C ARG A 772 14.88 -4.45 -25.20
N LEU A 773 15.13 -5.75 -25.05
CA LEU A 773 14.54 -6.58 -24.01
C LEU A 773 15.29 -6.39 -22.71
N ILE A 774 14.54 -6.19 -21.63
CA ILE A 774 15.05 -6.04 -20.27
C ILE A 774 14.18 -6.90 -19.35
N SER A 775 14.81 -7.70 -18.48
CA SER A 775 14.12 -8.62 -17.60
C SER A 775 14.91 -8.82 -16.30
N PRO A 776 14.25 -9.07 -15.16
CA PRO A 776 14.94 -9.63 -13.99
C PRO A 776 15.40 -11.08 -14.21
N ASP A 777 14.87 -11.78 -15.22
CA ASP A 777 15.09 -13.20 -15.49
C ASP A 777 16.30 -13.47 -16.41
N SER A 778 16.75 -12.47 -17.17
CA SER A 778 17.77 -12.64 -18.19
C SER A 778 18.54 -11.33 -18.48
N PRO A 779 19.79 -11.41 -18.96
CA PRO A 779 20.52 -10.24 -19.42
C PRO A 779 19.79 -9.47 -20.54
N PRO A 780 20.03 -8.14 -20.68
CA PRO A 780 19.44 -7.37 -21.76
C PRO A 780 19.86 -7.86 -23.15
N ALA A 781 18.95 -7.82 -24.11
CA ALA A 781 19.21 -8.20 -25.50
C ALA A 781 18.48 -7.27 -26.47
N ASP A 782 19.07 -6.97 -27.61
CA ASP A 782 18.41 -6.19 -28.65
C ASP A 782 17.60 -7.10 -29.59
N LEU A 783 16.49 -6.57 -30.11
CA LEU A 783 15.63 -7.25 -31.06
C LEU A 783 15.68 -6.60 -32.44
N ALA A 784 15.71 -7.45 -33.46
CA ALA A 784 15.37 -7.04 -34.80
C ALA A 784 13.87 -6.68 -34.88
N PHE A 785 13.56 -5.67 -35.69
CA PHE A 785 12.19 -5.22 -35.91
C PHE A 785 11.96 -4.82 -37.36
N LYS A 786 10.69 -4.80 -37.77
CA LYS A 786 10.23 -4.29 -39.06
C LYS A 786 9.32 -3.10 -38.80
N ARG A 787 9.44 -2.04 -39.60
CA ARG A 787 8.56 -0.86 -39.55
C ARG A 787 7.81 -0.72 -40.86
N GLN A 788 6.50 -0.56 -40.80
CA GLN A 788 5.60 -0.28 -41.92
C GLN A 788 4.68 0.86 -41.53
N GLY A 789 5.03 2.09 -41.97
CA GLY A 789 4.33 3.30 -41.56
C GLY A 789 4.42 3.53 -40.04
N GLU A 790 3.25 3.58 -39.38
CA GLU A 790 3.11 3.74 -37.94
C GLU A 790 3.16 2.41 -37.17
N THR A 791 3.20 1.28 -37.86
CA THR A 791 3.23 -0.04 -37.21
C THR A 791 4.66 -0.57 -37.18
N ILE A 792 5.06 -1.09 -36.03
CA ILE A 792 6.28 -1.87 -35.89
C ILE A 792 5.95 -3.30 -35.52
N SER A 793 6.79 -4.25 -35.93
CA SER A 793 6.65 -5.66 -35.58
C SER A 793 7.98 -6.26 -35.16
N PHE A 794 7.98 -7.05 -34.10
CA PHE A 794 9.16 -7.74 -33.57
C PHE A 794 8.76 -9.05 -32.87
N ARG A 795 9.75 -9.91 -32.60
CA ARG A 795 9.55 -11.20 -31.95
C ARG A 795 10.28 -11.26 -30.61
N VAL A 796 9.55 -11.54 -29.54
CA VAL A 796 10.10 -11.78 -28.20
C VAL A 796 10.38 -13.29 -28.06
N PRO A 797 11.64 -13.72 -27.86
CA PRO A 797 11.99 -15.13 -27.88
C PRO A 797 11.32 -15.94 -26.76
N SER A 798 11.32 -15.41 -25.54
CA SER A 798 10.77 -16.07 -24.35
C SER A 798 10.41 -15.05 -23.28
N VAL A 799 9.32 -15.30 -22.55
CA VAL A 799 8.95 -14.60 -21.32
C VAL A 799 8.73 -15.63 -20.23
N ARG A 800 9.65 -15.71 -19.25
CA ARG A 800 9.52 -16.61 -18.09
C ARG A 800 8.50 -16.07 -17.10
N CYS A 801 8.82 -14.98 -16.40
CA CYS A 801 7.92 -14.30 -15.48
C CYS A 801 7.63 -12.88 -15.97
N TYR A 802 8.67 -12.07 -16.19
CA TYR A 802 8.53 -10.66 -16.51
C TYR A 802 9.56 -10.18 -17.52
N THR A 803 9.12 -9.49 -18.57
CA THR A 803 10.01 -8.93 -19.60
C THR A 803 9.45 -7.62 -20.13
N ILE A 804 10.33 -6.67 -20.41
CA ILE A 804 10.00 -5.36 -20.95
C ILE A 804 10.67 -5.23 -22.31
N ALA A 805 9.90 -5.00 -23.37
CA ALA A 805 10.42 -4.55 -24.66
C ALA A 805 10.40 -3.02 -24.70
N VAL A 806 11.58 -2.41 -24.77
CA VAL A 806 11.77 -0.95 -24.72
C VAL A 806 12.15 -0.45 -26.10
N LEU A 807 11.31 0.42 -26.67
CA LEU A 807 11.61 1.16 -27.88
C LEU A 807 12.31 2.46 -27.48
N THR A 808 13.54 2.62 -27.93
CA THR A 808 14.45 3.70 -27.50
C THR A 808 15.36 4.10 -28.67
N THR A 809 16.04 5.23 -28.53
CA THR A 809 17.22 5.55 -29.33
C THR A 809 18.49 5.11 -28.61
N ASP A 810 19.64 5.18 -29.29
CA ASP A 810 20.94 4.94 -28.67
C ASP A 810 21.19 5.90 -27.50
N ASN A 811 21.80 5.37 -26.43
CA ASN A 811 22.20 6.07 -25.21
C ASN A 811 21.05 6.67 -24.37
N GLU A 812 19.83 6.82 -24.91
CA GLU A 812 18.68 7.44 -24.23
C GLU A 812 18.36 6.75 -22.91
N LEU A 813 18.07 5.44 -22.96
CA LEU A 813 17.69 4.70 -21.76
C LEU A 813 18.81 4.66 -20.73
N THR A 814 20.06 4.54 -21.17
CA THR A 814 21.24 4.54 -20.29
C THR A 814 21.37 5.89 -19.60
N ALA A 815 21.32 6.99 -20.35
CA ALA A 815 21.34 8.35 -19.80
C ALA A 815 20.20 8.57 -18.80
N ALA A 816 18.97 8.15 -19.14
CA ALA A 816 17.81 8.29 -18.27
C ALA A 816 17.98 7.53 -16.94
N ASN A 817 18.49 6.30 -16.98
CA ASN A 817 18.76 5.51 -15.76
C ASN A 817 19.86 6.13 -14.89
N LEU A 818 20.92 6.67 -15.50
CA LEU A 818 21.99 7.36 -14.78
C LEU A 818 21.49 8.66 -14.12
N ILE A 819 20.68 9.45 -14.84
CA ILE A 819 20.04 10.67 -14.28
C ILE A 819 19.16 10.30 -13.08
N ALA A 820 18.30 9.29 -13.23
CA ALA A 820 17.44 8.83 -12.14
C ALA A 820 18.24 8.33 -10.93
N THR A 821 19.38 7.66 -11.17
CA THR A 821 20.29 7.19 -10.11
C THR A 821 20.99 8.35 -9.40
N ALA A 822 21.46 9.36 -10.15
CA ALA A 822 22.08 10.54 -9.58
C ALA A 822 21.10 11.36 -8.71
N ARG A 823 19.85 11.53 -9.17
CA ARG A 823 18.76 12.15 -8.38
C ARG A 823 18.54 11.42 -7.06
N ARG A 824 18.38 10.09 -7.14
CA ARG A 824 18.22 9.24 -5.96
C ARG A 824 19.39 9.38 -4.99
N ASN A 825 20.63 9.31 -5.46
CA ASN A 825 21.80 9.43 -4.59
C ASN A 825 21.86 10.79 -3.87
N ARG A 826 21.38 11.88 -4.50
CA ARG A 826 21.26 13.19 -3.87
C ARG A 826 20.21 13.21 -2.76
N ASP A 827 19.04 12.62 -3.02
CA ASP A 827 18.00 12.47 -1.98
C ASP A 827 18.54 11.68 -0.78
N ARG A 828 19.24 10.57 -1.04
CA ARG A 828 19.87 9.75 0.01
C ARG A 828 20.92 10.52 0.80
N ALA A 829 21.76 11.32 0.14
CA ALA A 829 22.75 12.16 0.81
C ALA A 829 22.09 13.22 1.70
N HIS A 830 20.95 13.77 1.28
CA HIS A 830 20.15 14.68 2.08
C HIS A 830 19.60 13.98 3.35
N VAL A 831 19.07 12.76 3.21
CA VAL A 831 18.56 11.95 4.34
C VAL A 831 19.67 11.62 5.36
N ALA A 832 20.90 11.37 4.91
CA ALA A 832 22.05 11.08 5.78
C ALA A 832 22.61 12.30 6.54
N GLY A 833 21.83 13.37 6.72
CA GLY A 833 22.21 14.51 7.56
C GLY A 833 23.18 15.49 6.91
N ARG A 834 23.28 15.51 5.57
CA ARG A 834 24.11 16.49 4.84
C ARG A 834 23.29 17.32 3.86
N SER A 835 22.50 18.24 4.39
CA SER A 835 22.23 19.51 3.71
C SER A 835 23.45 20.44 3.83
N GLY A 836 24.60 19.98 3.32
CA GLY A 836 25.80 20.79 3.16
C GLY A 836 25.88 21.28 1.72
N SER A 837 25.48 22.52 1.49
CA SER A 837 25.72 23.32 0.29
C SER A 837 27.08 23.03 -0.38
N ALA A 838 27.02 22.31 -1.50
CA ALA A 838 27.82 22.48 -2.71
C ALA A 838 27.26 21.46 -3.71
N LEU A 839 26.28 21.79 -4.55
CA LEU A 839 26.47 22.57 -5.79
C LEU A 839 25.16 23.30 -6.19
N GLU A 840 24.35 23.77 -5.25
CA GLU A 840 23.19 24.60 -5.62
C GLU A 840 23.70 25.97 -6.08
N GLY A 841 23.61 26.20 -7.40
CA GLY A 841 23.97 27.47 -8.04
C GLY A 841 25.30 27.50 -8.78
N ASP A 842 26.07 26.42 -8.83
CA ASP A 842 27.23 26.39 -9.73
C ASP A 842 26.75 26.07 -11.16
N SER A 843 27.11 26.93 -12.11
CA SER A 843 26.95 26.74 -13.56
C SER A 843 27.56 25.44 -14.12
N ARG A 844 28.15 24.60 -13.26
CA ARG A 844 28.86 23.35 -13.55
C ARG A 844 28.24 22.10 -12.92
N ASP A 845 27.00 22.14 -12.41
CA ASP A 845 26.34 20.93 -11.87
C ASP A 845 26.19 19.85 -12.98
N PRO A 846 26.89 18.69 -12.86
CA PRO A 846 26.81 17.63 -13.87
C PRO A 846 25.42 17.02 -14.02
N LEU A 847 24.59 17.01 -12.96
CA LEU A 847 23.23 16.49 -13.07
C LEU A 847 22.34 17.44 -13.86
N ALA A 848 22.38 18.73 -13.55
CA ALA A 848 21.61 19.75 -14.27
C ALA A 848 22.00 19.80 -15.75
N GLU A 849 23.30 19.71 -16.05
CA GLU A 849 23.78 19.65 -17.43
C GLU A 849 23.35 18.35 -18.14
N ALA A 850 23.43 17.20 -17.46
CA ALA A 850 22.94 15.93 -18.01
C ALA A 850 21.45 16.00 -18.35
N GLU A 851 20.64 16.58 -17.47
CA GLU A 851 19.21 16.78 -17.70
C GLU A 851 18.95 17.73 -18.87
N ARG A 852 19.67 18.85 -18.95
CA ARG A 852 19.55 19.80 -20.06
C ARG A 852 19.89 19.15 -21.41
N LEU A 853 21.01 18.41 -21.47
CA LEU A 853 21.43 17.69 -22.67
C LEU A 853 20.45 16.58 -23.03
N TYR A 854 19.97 15.85 -22.02
CA TYR A 854 18.93 14.85 -22.21
C TYR A 854 17.72 15.51 -22.83
N GLN A 855 17.19 16.60 -22.24
CA GLN A 855 16.05 17.35 -22.77
C GLN A 855 16.26 17.86 -24.21
N ALA A 856 17.48 18.21 -24.59
CA ALA A 856 17.84 18.60 -25.96
C ALA A 856 17.98 17.42 -26.95
N GLY A 857 17.75 16.17 -26.53
CA GLY A 857 17.89 14.97 -27.37
C GLY A 857 19.35 14.53 -27.58
N ARG A 858 20.32 15.13 -26.87
CA ARG A 858 21.75 14.84 -26.97
C ARG A 858 22.15 13.70 -26.03
N TYR A 859 21.61 12.51 -26.26
CA TYR A 859 21.68 11.41 -25.30
C TYR A 859 23.09 10.90 -25.01
N ALA A 860 23.99 10.88 -26.00
CA ALA A 860 25.39 10.48 -25.77
C ALA A 860 26.13 11.45 -24.81
N ASP A 861 25.94 12.75 -25.01
CA ASP A 861 26.52 13.77 -24.14
C ASP A 861 25.87 13.74 -22.74
N ALA A 862 24.55 13.54 -22.71
CA ALA A 862 23.80 13.39 -21.46
C ALA A 862 24.26 12.18 -20.65
N GLU A 863 24.51 11.03 -21.29
CA GLU A 863 25.05 9.82 -20.65
C GLU A 863 26.40 10.09 -20.00
N LYS A 864 27.30 10.79 -20.71
CA LYS A 864 28.62 11.16 -20.21
C LYS A 864 28.50 12.03 -18.96
N GLN A 865 27.69 13.09 -19.02
CA GLN A 865 27.48 13.99 -17.88
C GLN A 865 26.75 13.30 -16.71
N ALA A 866 25.77 12.44 -17.00
CA ALA A 866 25.04 11.68 -16.00
C ALA A 866 25.95 10.68 -15.27
N SER A 867 26.91 10.07 -15.98
CA SER A 867 27.93 9.21 -15.37
C SER A 867 28.78 9.99 -14.36
N THR A 868 29.21 11.21 -14.71
CA THR A 868 29.91 12.11 -13.78
C THR A 868 29.01 12.49 -12.60
N ALA A 869 27.73 12.76 -12.82
CA ALA A 869 26.76 13.06 -11.77
C ALA A 869 26.56 11.89 -10.78
N VAL A 870 26.52 10.65 -11.28
CA VAL A 870 26.43 9.44 -10.43
C VAL A 870 27.69 9.29 -9.57
N GLN A 871 28.88 9.49 -10.14
CA GLN A 871 30.14 9.43 -9.38
C GLN A 871 30.23 10.52 -8.31
N ALA A 872 29.84 11.75 -8.65
CA ALA A 872 29.82 12.88 -7.72
C ALA A 872 28.84 12.62 -6.57
N SER A 873 27.60 12.24 -6.87
CA SER A 873 26.58 11.94 -5.87
C SER A 873 26.91 10.74 -4.98
N ALA A 874 27.50 9.68 -5.53
CA ALA A 874 27.95 8.52 -4.74
C ALA A 874 29.10 8.88 -3.78
N THR A 875 29.95 9.83 -4.15
CA THR A 875 31.02 10.33 -3.27
C THR A 875 30.45 11.16 -2.12
N ILE A 876 29.42 11.97 -2.38
CA ILE A 876 28.71 12.71 -1.33
C ILE A 876 28.06 11.72 -0.34
N LEU A 877 27.37 10.70 -0.85
CA LEU A 877 26.73 9.68 -0.02
C LEU A 877 27.74 8.90 0.83
N ARG A 878 28.84 8.40 0.25
CA ARG A 878 29.89 7.68 1.02
C ARG A 878 30.45 8.52 2.15
N LYS A 879 30.77 9.80 1.88
CA LYS A 879 31.21 10.72 2.93
C LYS A 879 30.17 10.81 4.05
N ALA A 880 28.88 10.88 3.71
CA ALA A 880 27.81 10.90 4.70
C ALA A 880 27.76 9.64 5.57
N ASN A 881 28.05 8.47 4.99
CA ASN A 881 28.02 7.20 5.72
C ASN A 881 29.26 6.93 6.60
N ASP A 882 30.44 7.50 6.26
CA ASP A 882 31.71 7.23 6.95
C ASP A 882 31.91 8.06 8.24
N GLN A 883 30.98 8.98 8.56
CA GLN A 883 30.97 9.83 9.77
C GLN A 883 29.87 9.38 10.72
#